data_AF-A0A174JZ37-F1
#
_entry.id   AF-A0A174JZ37-F1
#
_cell.length_a   1.000
_cell.length_b   1.000
_cell.length_c   1.000
_cell.angle_alpha   90.00
_cell.angle_beta   90.00
_cell.angle_gamma   90.00
#
_symmetry.space_group_name_H-M   'P 1'
#
loop_
_entity.id
_entity.type
_entity.pdbx_description
1 polymer ?
#
loop_
_entity_poly.entity_id
_entity_poly.type
_entity_poly.pdbx_seq_one_letter_code
_entity_poly.pdbx_strand_id
1 'polypeptide(L)'
;MNDWKDTARKQNKGFSLITVIIAVAFIGILGLLVLYMALSNFQMKITDLKGKDSFYTAERAIEEIRVGLQEDVGDSMSEAYIKVLETYNKDVDSTDIVLDKQRQSDFIDEFIKKLAGRLKNGTNQNEYNLKHLTDYLDLNNSEKFDFTKETLIVTTPSDKTPVMTKDKKSGILLKNLKVIYVDPKGYASIIETDIRLGIPKVQFPTPSTLPDLMNMIVVADKGIICEAGGNETTTISGSIYSGILKDITDNTILEKNPWTSIWVQPGANLDIQSGDKVVSAGEIYTDQNATFTSETGVTLWAQGVKLSSAQVNLLGTTYFSDDLTIESGNSSRVTIQGEYYGYGYPESARNSKNDYMYDAADGKWSDTALSSSIVINGKNTTLDLSGVRKLMLAGRSYIGTSGVRPVSGTSNSNDVMMGESITVKGTQLAYLLPPELIDTSGLKTPDMDIKNPMSYSDYEESGLMQMDSIPLKMDTASAELGNKTLNEIGVDSQKPVQEVFYNNNADEGYVYFYLNFSNTSEGNRAASDFMYNYYMNNSTVKTNLDKYLSFYFSNTNSGIKVKDMKNYIRYVTNGNVLSYEGGEAAEGGTGAQGNMTTATSAEVSQALLQEQKNYQNMWYALNRKMITSVDLLNKEVKDSDGITHDETDSSRGVFDNMVNEKEMIQFLQVKQPGTLEFTFKASAEDDSLQAIMAHNGESSTFKVKNADGTESETTVNGTNKPLTITSAMADKLRLVLCTGDVVIEPGVHFQGIIMAKGRITLGSGASLESAPLEAAKVFQAQMASDKNMSPKSFFWEGDKYVLGNSNTSNESTDSGRVLDTYDLADCVTYENWRKE
;
A
#
# COMPACT_ATOMS: atom_id res chain seq x y z
N MET A 1 69.89 -91.38 59.78
CA MET A 1 69.56 -90.54 60.94
C MET A 1 70.62 -89.47 61.05
N ASN A 2 70.35 -88.19 61.21
CA ASN A 2 69.11 -87.45 61.09
C ASN A 2 69.42 -85.96 60.85
N ASP A 3 70.61 -85.62 60.34
CA ASP A 3 71.17 -84.27 60.51
C ASP A 3 71.40 -83.45 59.24
N TRP A 4 71.25 -84.02 58.03
CA TRP A 4 71.32 -83.17 56.81
C TRP A 4 70.04 -82.37 56.54
N LYS A 5 68.97 -82.59 57.31
CA LYS A 5 67.67 -81.94 57.11
C LYS A 5 67.54 -80.55 57.74
N ASP A 6 68.44 -80.14 58.63
CA ASP A 6 68.26 -78.87 59.38
C ASP A 6 69.09 -77.67 58.90
N THR A 7 70.17 -77.87 58.14
CA THR A 7 71.05 -76.74 57.74
C THR A 7 70.59 -75.99 56.49
N ALA A 8 69.86 -76.62 55.57
CA ALA A 8 69.46 -75.97 54.32
C ALA A 8 68.24 -75.04 54.46
N ARG A 9 67.51 -75.10 55.58
CA ARG A 9 66.29 -74.30 55.81
C ARG A 9 66.54 -72.87 56.30
N LYS A 10 67.79 -72.49 56.62
CA LYS A 10 68.09 -71.20 57.25
C LYS A 10 68.58 -70.08 56.31
N GLN A 11 68.95 -70.36 55.05
CA GLN A 11 69.55 -69.30 54.19
C GLN A 11 68.59 -68.58 53.22
N ASN A 12 67.34 -69.02 53.05
CA ASN A 12 66.42 -68.42 52.07
C ASN A 12 65.42 -67.39 52.63
N LYS A 13 65.55 -66.96 53.89
CA LYS A 13 64.62 -65.98 54.48
C LYS A 13 65.00 -64.52 54.22
N GLY A 14 66.29 -64.21 54.01
CA GLY A 14 66.77 -62.83 53.79
C GLY A 14 66.67 -62.36 52.34
N PHE A 15 67.05 -63.21 51.38
CA PHE A 15 67.00 -62.88 49.96
C PHE A 15 65.56 -62.70 49.47
N SER A 16 64.64 -63.56 49.94
CA SER A 16 63.21 -63.45 49.61
C SER A 16 62.60 -62.14 50.11
N LEU A 17 63.05 -61.58 51.25
CA LEU A 17 62.48 -60.33 51.77
C LEU A 17 62.92 -59.12 50.93
N ILE A 18 64.19 -59.06 50.51
CA ILE A 18 64.72 -57.97 49.66
C ILE A 18 64.08 -58.03 48.26
N THR A 19 63.95 -59.22 47.67
CA THR A 19 63.26 -59.38 46.37
C THR A 19 61.80 -58.94 46.46
N VAL A 20 61.12 -59.23 47.57
CA VAL A 20 59.73 -58.78 47.80
C VAL A 20 59.66 -57.27 47.97
N ILE A 21 60.56 -56.63 48.71
CA ILE A 21 60.56 -55.16 48.88
C ILE A 21 60.85 -54.46 47.55
N ILE A 22 61.82 -54.93 46.77
CA ILE A 22 62.12 -54.36 45.44
C ILE A 22 60.94 -54.57 44.50
N ALA A 23 60.32 -55.76 44.50
CA ALA A 23 59.13 -56.04 43.68
C ALA A 23 57.95 -55.13 44.07
N VAL A 24 57.70 -54.92 45.37
CA VAL A 24 56.63 -54.03 45.86
C VAL A 24 56.94 -52.57 45.54
N ALA A 25 58.19 -52.13 45.66
CA ALA A 25 58.60 -50.77 45.25
C ALA A 25 58.47 -50.57 43.74
N PHE A 26 58.82 -51.57 42.92
CA PHE A 26 58.68 -51.50 41.48
C PHE A 26 57.19 -51.45 41.08
N ILE A 27 56.34 -52.27 41.70
CA ILE A 27 54.87 -52.23 41.51
C ILE A 27 54.31 -50.88 41.98
N GLY A 28 54.82 -50.31 43.08
CA GLY A 28 54.42 -49.00 43.58
C GLY A 28 54.78 -47.86 42.62
N ILE A 29 55.99 -47.88 42.06
CA ILE A 29 56.44 -46.91 41.04
C ILE A 29 55.63 -47.08 39.75
N LEU A 30 55.39 -48.33 39.31
CA LEU A 30 54.57 -48.61 38.12
C LEU A 30 53.13 -48.12 38.32
N GLY A 31 52.57 -48.37 39.51
CA GLY A 31 51.23 -47.91 39.90
C GLY A 31 51.14 -46.38 39.90
N LEU A 32 52.14 -45.69 40.43
CA LEU A 32 52.25 -44.22 40.39
C LEU A 32 52.39 -43.69 38.96
N LEU A 33 53.15 -44.36 38.09
CA LEU A 33 53.32 -43.99 36.69
C LEU A 33 52.01 -44.13 35.91
N VAL A 34 51.27 -45.22 36.13
CA VAL A 34 49.95 -45.42 35.53
C VAL A 34 48.94 -44.40 36.06
N LEU A 35 48.96 -44.10 37.36
CA LEU A 35 48.14 -43.03 37.96
C LEU A 35 48.49 -41.66 37.40
N TYR A 36 49.77 -41.36 37.19
CA TYR A 36 50.22 -40.10 36.60
C TYR A 36 49.80 -40.00 35.13
N MET A 37 49.95 -41.07 34.33
CA MET A 37 49.44 -41.11 32.95
C MET A 37 47.91 -40.97 32.91
N ALA A 38 47.19 -41.59 33.83
CA ALA A 38 45.74 -41.46 33.95
C ALA A 38 45.32 -40.03 34.35
N LEU A 39 46.01 -39.41 35.31
CA LEU A 39 45.78 -38.02 35.72
C LEU A 39 46.11 -37.04 34.59
N SER A 40 47.21 -37.26 33.87
CA SER A 40 47.61 -36.44 32.72
C SER A 40 46.63 -36.57 31.56
N ASN A 41 46.16 -37.79 31.24
CA ASN A 41 45.08 -38.00 30.26
C ASN A 41 43.75 -37.39 30.71
N PHE A 42 43.42 -37.47 32.00
CA PHE A 42 42.21 -36.85 32.55
C PHE A 42 42.29 -35.32 32.47
N GLN A 43 43.44 -34.73 32.80
CA GLN A 43 43.70 -33.31 32.64
C GLN A 43 43.65 -32.90 31.16
N MET A 44 44.27 -33.64 30.25
CA MET A 44 44.16 -33.42 28.79
C MET A 44 42.70 -33.46 28.32
N LYS A 45 41.90 -34.43 28.80
CA LYS A 45 40.50 -34.57 28.39
C LYS A 45 39.59 -33.49 28.98
N ILE A 46 39.87 -33.04 30.20
CA ILE A 46 39.21 -31.86 30.79
C ILE A 46 39.58 -30.59 30.02
N THR A 47 40.85 -30.41 29.66
CA THR A 47 41.30 -29.26 28.85
C THR A 47 40.70 -29.31 27.45
N ASP A 48 40.58 -30.47 26.82
CA ASP A 48 39.91 -30.64 25.52
C ASP A 48 38.40 -30.34 25.59
N LEU A 49 37.71 -30.81 26.62
CA LEU A 49 36.29 -30.50 26.85
C LEU A 49 36.06 -29.01 27.10
N LYS A 50 36.92 -28.37 27.90
CA LYS A 50 36.78 -26.94 28.23
C LYS A 50 37.22 -26.03 27.10
N GLY A 51 38.24 -26.40 26.33
CA GLY A 51 38.61 -25.70 25.11
C GLY A 51 37.43 -25.63 24.13
N LYS A 52 36.67 -26.74 24.01
CA LYS A 52 35.44 -26.76 23.21
C LYS A 52 34.40 -25.76 23.72
N ASP A 53 34.13 -25.69 25.02
CA ASP A 53 33.18 -24.73 25.60
C ASP A 53 33.58 -23.25 25.35
N SER A 54 34.87 -22.93 25.48
CA SER A 54 35.39 -21.59 25.18
C SER A 54 35.30 -21.25 23.69
N PHE A 55 35.56 -22.21 22.80
CA PHE A 55 35.35 -22.03 21.35
C PHE A 55 33.87 -21.88 21.00
N TYR A 56 32.94 -22.61 21.62
CA TYR A 56 31.50 -22.43 21.39
C TYR A 56 31.03 -21.02 21.77
N THR A 57 31.63 -20.43 22.80
CA THR A 57 31.32 -19.05 23.21
C THR A 57 31.86 -18.03 22.21
N ALA A 58 33.09 -18.22 21.71
CA ALA A 58 33.68 -17.40 20.66
C ALA A 58 32.92 -17.55 19.32
N GLU A 59 32.45 -18.76 18.97
CA GLU A 59 31.61 -19.02 17.80
C GLU A 59 30.26 -18.32 17.92
N ARG A 60 29.63 -18.39 19.10
CA ARG A 60 28.38 -17.70 19.36
C ARG A 60 28.50 -16.19 19.17
N ALA A 61 29.61 -15.59 19.60
CA ALA A 61 29.87 -14.18 19.35
C ALA A 61 29.93 -13.85 17.84
N ILE A 62 30.51 -14.74 17.02
CA ILE A 62 30.57 -14.55 15.57
C ILE A 62 29.21 -14.81 14.89
N GLU A 63 28.39 -15.72 15.43
CA GLU A 63 27.01 -15.91 14.96
C GLU A 63 26.12 -14.70 15.33
N GLU A 64 26.27 -14.11 16.51
CA GLU A 64 25.57 -12.87 16.89
C GLU A 64 25.96 -11.70 15.97
N ILE A 65 27.26 -11.54 15.67
CA ILE A 65 27.74 -10.57 14.66
C ILE A 65 27.13 -10.87 13.28
N ARG A 66 27.03 -12.15 12.89
CA ARG A 66 26.42 -12.54 11.61
C ARG A 66 24.94 -12.19 11.55
N VAL A 67 24.18 -12.39 12.63
CA VAL A 67 22.76 -12.01 12.70
C VAL A 67 22.58 -10.49 12.61
N GLY A 68 23.40 -9.71 13.33
CA GLY A 68 23.39 -8.24 13.20
C GLY A 68 23.75 -7.75 11.80
N LEU A 69 24.71 -8.41 11.13
CA LEU A 69 25.05 -8.12 9.74
C LEU A 69 23.94 -8.52 8.75
N GLN A 70 23.15 -9.56 9.04
CA GLN A 70 21.98 -9.92 8.24
C GLN A 70 20.89 -8.84 8.33
N GLU A 71 20.69 -8.25 9.52
CA GLU A 71 19.78 -7.12 9.71
C GLU A 71 20.24 -5.90 8.88
N ASP A 72 21.53 -5.54 8.94
CA ASP A 72 22.10 -4.46 8.12
C ASP A 72 21.95 -4.69 6.60
N VAL A 73 22.10 -5.94 6.15
CA VAL A 73 21.85 -6.35 4.76
C VAL A 73 20.36 -6.22 4.41
N GLY A 74 19.46 -6.68 5.28
CA GLY A 74 18.01 -6.60 5.07
C GLY A 74 17.49 -5.16 5.02
N ASP A 75 17.97 -4.30 5.90
CA ASP A 75 17.66 -2.87 5.93
C ASP A 75 18.19 -2.15 4.68
N SER A 76 19.46 -2.40 4.33
CA SER A 76 20.07 -1.80 3.13
C SER A 76 19.41 -2.27 1.85
N MET A 77 18.98 -3.53 1.80
CA MET A 77 18.18 -4.09 0.72
C MET A 77 16.84 -3.39 0.61
N SER A 78 16.13 -3.22 1.73
CA SER A 78 14.83 -2.54 1.77
C SER A 78 14.93 -1.09 1.31
N GLU A 79 15.91 -0.34 1.82
CA GLU A 79 16.15 1.05 1.40
C GLU A 79 16.54 1.17 -0.08
N ALA A 80 17.41 0.29 -0.58
CA ALA A 80 17.82 0.30 -1.98
C ALA A 80 16.68 -0.11 -2.90
N TYR A 81 15.86 -1.08 -2.50
CA TYR A 81 14.68 -1.50 -3.23
C TYR A 81 13.64 -0.39 -3.32
N ILE A 82 13.30 0.25 -2.20
CA ILE A 82 12.41 1.41 -2.16
C ILE A 82 12.94 2.51 -3.06
N LYS A 83 14.24 2.82 -3.02
CA LYS A 83 14.83 3.88 -3.84
C LYS A 83 14.79 3.58 -5.34
N VAL A 84 14.97 2.32 -5.74
CA VAL A 84 14.80 1.92 -7.14
C VAL A 84 13.34 2.02 -7.56
N LEU A 85 12.38 1.69 -6.68
CA LEU A 85 10.96 1.91 -6.89
C LEU A 85 10.59 3.41 -6.97
N GLU A 86 11.24 4.28 -6.18
CA GLU A 86 11.06 5.73 -6.24
C GLU A 86 11.53 6.31 -7.59
N THR A 87 12.60 5.74 -8.16
CA THR A 87 13.15 6.14 -9.46
C THR A 87 12.62 5.33 -10.64
N TYR A 88 11.64 4.45 -10.40
CA TYR A 88 11.14 3.47 -11.36
C TYR A 88 10.60 4.09 -12.66
N ASN A 89 10.11 5.33 -12.56
CA ASN A 89 9.53 6.15 -13.63
C ASN A 89 10.41 7.34 -14.02
N LYS A 90 11.73 7.34 -13.74
CA LYS A 90 12.59 8.41 -14.25
C LYS A 90 12.69 8.28 -15.77
N ASP A 91 12.14 9.27 -16.48
CA ASP A 91 12.35 9.52 -17.90
C ASP A 91 13.84 9.29 -18.24
N VAL A 92 14.10 8.24 -19.00
CA VAL A 92 15.34 8.13 -19.75
C VAL A 92 14.93 8.24 -21.20
N ASP A 93 15.23 9.37 -21.81
CA ASP A 93 15.20 9.63 -23.27
C ASP A 93 16.18 8.72 -24.02
N SER A 94 16.17 7.40 -23.78
CA SER A 94 17.09 6.45 -24.40
C SER A 94 16.34 5.22 -24.83
N THR A 95 15.91 5.29 -26.09
CA THR A 95 15.77 4.14 -26.99
C THR A 95 17.06 3.30 -26.94
N ASP A 96 16.98 2.07 -26.42
CA ASP A 96 17.90 0.90 -26.61
C ASP A 96 18.47 0.17 -25.38
N ILE A 97 18.10 0.49 -24.14
CA ILE A 97 18.51 -0.35 -22.99
C ILE A 97 17.32 -1.14 -22.45
N VAL A 98 17.47 -2.47 -22.32
CA VAL A 98 16.55 -3.31 -21.54
C VAL A 98 16.54 -2.76 -20.11
N LEU A 99 15.50 -2.01 -19.76
CA LEU A 99 15.36 -1.24 -18.51
C LEU A 99 15.68 -2.07 -17.26
N ASP A 100 15.46 -3.38 -17.32
CA ASP A 100 15.75 -4.33 -16.24
C ASP A 100 17.23 -4.41 -15.89
N LYS A 101 18.12 -4.37 -16.88
CA LYS A 101 19.57 -4.41 -16.63
C LYS A 101 20.05 -3.13 -15.96
N GLN A 102 19.44 -2.00 -16.30
CA GLN A 102 19.74 -0.71 -15.66
C GLN A 102 19.19 -0.66 -14.23
N ARG A 103 17.93 -1.06 -14.01
CA ARG A 103 17.31 -1.13 -12.67
C ARG A 103 18.05 -2.08 -11.74
N GLN A 104 18.48 -3.24 -12.24
CA GLN A 104 19.31 -4.16 -11.48
C GLN A 104 20.67 -3.55 -11.14
N SER A 105 21.28 -2.79 -12.07
CA SER A 105 22.53 -2.07 -11.82
C SER A 105 22.36 -0.95 -10.79
N ASP A 106 21.27 -0.19 -10.85
CA ASP A 106 20.96 0.91 -9.93
C ASP A 106 20.67 0.37 -8.52
N PHE A 107 19.96 -0.77 -8.43
CA PHE A 107 19.78 -1.51 -7.18
C PHE A 107 21.10 -1.93 -6.57
N ILE A 108 21.99 -2.57 -7.35
CA ILE A 108 23.30 -3.02 -6.88
C ILE A 108 24.12 -1.83 -6.36
N ASP A 109 24.10 -0.71 -7.09
CA ASP A 109 24.87 0.48 -6.73
C ASP A 109 24.35 1.16 -5.46
N GLU A 110 23.03 1.31 -5.32
CA GLU A 110 22.45 1.91 -4.12
C GLU A 110 22.54 0.97 -2.91
N PHE A 111 22.35 -0.34 -3.10
CA PHE A 111 22.52 -1.36 -2.06
C PHE A 111 23.94 -1.34 -1.48
N ILE A 112 24.97 -1.42 -2.33
CA ILE A 112 26.36 -1.39 -1.89
C ILE A 112 26.67 -0.07 -1.18
N LYS A 113 26.14 1.05 -1.68
CA LYS A 113 26.36 2.37 -1.09
C LYS A 113 25.73 2.49 0.30
N LYS A 114 24.49 2.01 0.50
CA LYS A 114 23.78 2.04 1.77
C LYS A 114 24.43 1.10 2.79
N LEU A 115 24.72 -0.14 2.39
CA LEU A 115 25.37 -1.12 3.25
C LEU A 115 26.78 -0.66 3.67
N ALA A 116 27.59 -0.15 2.74
CA ALA A 116 28.89 0.43 3.07
C ALA A 116 28.78 1.68 3.95
N GLY A 117 27.69 2.43 3.83
CA GLY A 117 27.41 3.62 4.63
C GLY A 117 27.17 3.29 6.11
N ARG A 118 26.53 2.15 6.38
CA ARG A 118 26.26 1.63 7.73
C ARG A 118 27.53 1.05 8.38
N LEU A 119 28.34 0.33 7.60
CA LEU A 119 29.50 -0.40 8.13
C LEU A 119 30.78 0.43 8.29
N LYS A 120 30.88 1.63 7.68
CA LYS A 120 32.12 2.43 7.63
C LYS A 120 32.60 2.91 9.02
N ASN A 121 33.92 3.02 9.17
CA ASN A 121 34.55 3.67 10.33
C ASN A 121 34.64 5.19 10.14
N GLY A 122 33.67 5.93 10.70
CA GLY A 122 33.64 7.40 10.62
C GLY A 122 33.49 7.90 9.18
N THR A 123 34.50 8.62 8.66
CA THR A 123 34.53 9.14 7.28
C THR A 123 35.27 8.21 6.31
N ASN A 124 35.96 7.17 6.79
CA ASN A 124 36.75 6.27 5.95
C ASN A 124 35.88 5.16 5.36
N GLN A 125 35.68 5.17 4.05
CA GLN A 125 34.81 4.23 3.35
C GLN A 125 35.47 2.88 3.01
N ASN A 126 36.75 2.70 3.33
CA ASN A 126 37.52 1.49 3.03
C ASN A 126 37.80 0.64 4.28
N GLU A 127 37.36 1.10 5.46
CA GLU A 127 37.51 0.41 6.72
C GLU A 127 36.15 0.27 7.40
N TYR A 128 35.90 -0.90 8.00
CA TYR A 128 34.67 -1.13 8.75
C TYR A 128 34.85 -0.82 10.24
N ASN A 129 33.75 -0.48 10.90
CA ASN A 129 33.74 -0.11 12.30
C ASN A 129 33.64 -1.35 13.21
N LEU A 130 34.72 -1.66 13.92
CA LEU A 130 34.74 -2.76 14.90
C LEU A 130 33.80 -2.52 16.08
N LYS A 131 33.57 -1.25 16.46
CA LYS A 131 32.63 -0.91 17.54
C LYS A 131 31.20 -1.25 17.15
N HIS A 132 30.81 -0.93 15.91
CA HIS A 132 29.49 -1.28 15.36
C HIS A 132 29.25 -2.80 15.39
N LEU A 133 30.27 -3.61 15.06
CA LEU A 133 30.15 -5.08 15.19
C LEU A 133 30.09 -5.56 16.65
N THR A 134 30.71 -4.83 17.57
CA THR A 134 30.68 -5.16 19.00
C THR A 134 29.32 -4.86 19.62
N ASP A 135 28.57 -3.89 19.08
CA ASP A 135 27.23 -3.53 19.54
C ASP A 135 26.19 -4.65 19.28
N TYR A 136 26.46 -5.57 18.36
CA TYR A 136 25.62 -6.75 18.11
C TYR A 136 25.80 -7.89 19.13
N LEU A 137 26.78 -7.78 20.04
CA LEU A 137 27.09 -8.83 21.00
C LEU A 137 26.19 -8.74 22.24
N ASP A 138 25.17 -9.60 22.29
CA ASP A 138 24.27 -9.72 23.45
C ASP A 138 24.88 -10.58 24.57
N LEU A 139 25.87 -11.41 24.24
CA LEU A 139 26.61 -12.24 25.21
C LEU A 139 27.14 -11.46 26.43
N ASN A 140 27.58 -10.22 26.21
CA ASN A 140 28.10 -9.34 27.24
C ASN A 140 27.01 -8.96 28.27
N ASN A 141 25.73 -8.93 27.89
CA ASN A 141 24.64 -8.52 28.77
C ASN A 141 23.93 -9.70 29.47
N SER A 142 24.44 -10.92 29.35
CA SER A 142 23.82 -12.11 29.94
C SER A 142 24.22 -12.34 31.41
N GLU A 143 23.30 -12.82 32.24
CA GLU A 143 23.58 -13.19 33.65
C GLU A 143 24.67 -14.28 33.82
N LYS A 144 25.08 -14.91 32.70
CA LYS A 144 26.09 -15.97 32.66
C LYS A 144 27.50 -15.47 32.32
N PHE A 145 27.68 -14.19 31.98
CA PHE A 145 28.96 -13.60 31.63
C PHE A 145 29.49 -12.72 32.78
N ASP A 146 30.61 -13.12 33.40
CA ASP A 146 31.22 -12.39 34.52
C ASP A 146 32.33 -11.47 34.01
N PHE A 147 32.00 -10.19 33.78
CA PHE A 147 32.93 -9.14 33.35
C PHE A 147 34.19 -8.98 34.22
N THR A 148 34.20 -9.52 35.44
CA THR A 148 35.36 -9.47 36.34
C THR A 148 36.33 -10.64 36.15
N LYS A 149 35.93 -11.70 35.43
CA LYS A 149 36.72 -12.90 35.21
C LYS A 149 36.91 -13.27 33.74
N GLU A 150 35.96 -12.92 32.88
CA GLU A 150 35.95 -13.28 31.46
C GLU A 150 36.16 -12.05 30.59
N THR A 151 36.70 -12.23 29.39
CA THR A 151 36.92 -11.12 28.46
C THR A 151 36.63 -11.55 27.03
N LEU A 152 35.74 -10.84 26.33
CA LEU A 152 35.45 -11.02 24.92
C LEU A 152 35.90 -9.77 24.15
N ILE A 153 36.74 -9.93 23.14
CA ILE A 153 37.31 -8.83 22.35
C ILE A 153 37.10 -9.10 20.86
N VAL A 154 36.46 -8.16 20.17
CA VAL A 154 36.40 -8.11 18.71
C VAL A 154 37.45 -7.13 18.21
N THR A 155 38.43 -7.61 17.44
CA THR A 155 39.58 -6.83 16.98
C THR A 155 40.03 -7.31 15.59
N THR A 156 41.11 -6.74 15.08
CA THR A 156 41.91 -7.31 13.99
C THR A 156 43.20 -7.95 14.50
N PRO A 157 43.86 -8.83 13.72
CA PRO A 157 45.21 -9.29 14.00
C PRO A 157 46.20 -8.13 14.16
N SER A 158 47.20 -8.28 15.04
CA SER A 158 48.07 -7.19 15.52
C SER A 158 48.81 -6.37 14.45
N ASP A 159 48.95 -6.91 13.23
CA ASP A 159 49.61 -6.26 12.09
C ASP A 159 48.65 -5.90 10.93
N LYS A 160 47.34 -5.98 11.16
CA LYS A 160 46.32 -5.80 10.11
C LYS A 160 45.24 -4.80 10.51
N THR A 161 44.74 -4.05 9.54
CA THR A 161 43.61 -3.13 9.71
C THR A 161 42.28 -3.77 9.28
N PRO A 162 41.13 -3.28 9.79
CA PRO A 162 39.82 -3.74 9.37
C PRO A 162 39.52 -3.20 7.96
N VAL A 163 39.67 -4.04 6.93
CA VAL A 163 39.51 -3.62 5.52
C VAL A 163 38.12 -4.01 5.01
N MET A 164 37.45 -3.08 4.34
CA MET A 164 36.17 -3.29 3.64
C MET A 164 36.39 -3.12 2.13
N THR A 165 36.14 -4.19 1.36
CA THR A 165 36.21 -4.17 -0.12
C THR A 165 34.81 -4.27 -0.72
N LYS A 166 34.52 -3.48 -1.76
CA LYS A 166 33.20 -3.43 -2.42
C LYS A 166 33.33 -4.00 -3.84
N ASP A 167 32.45 -4.91 -4.22
CA ASP A 167 32.41 -5.51 -5.54
C ASP A 167 30.98 -5.59 -6.07
N LYS A 168 30.77 -5.10 -7.30
CA LYS A 168 29.43 -5.05 -7.91
C LYS A 168 28.86 -6.42 -8.29
N LYS A 169 29.68 -7.47 -8.33
CA LYS A 169 29.23 -8.84 -8.66
C LYS A 169 29.04 -9.72 -7.44
N SER A 170 29.79 -9.46 -6.36
CA SER A 170 29.92 -10.36 -5.21
C SER A 170 29.69 -9.68 -3.85
N GLY A 171 29.31 -8.40 -3.83
CA GLY A 171 28.88 -7.67 -2.64
C GLY A 171 30.03 -7.03 -1.84
N ILE A 172 29.91 -7.00 -0.51
CA ILE A 172 30.91 -6.38 0.38
C ILE A 172 31.69 -7.46 1.13
N LEU A 173 33.02 -7.34 1.16
CA LEU A 173 33.91 -8.25 1.90
C LEU A 173 34.58 -7.50 3.06
N LEU A 174 34.35 -7.98 4.28
CA LEU A 174 34.98 -7.52 5.51
C LEU A 174 36.16 -8.44 5.83
N LYS A 175 37.38 -7.90 5.81
CA LYS A 175 38.60 -8.67 6.04
C LYS A 175 39.17 -8.49 7.44
N ASN A 176 39.89 -9.52 7.89
CA ASN A 176 40.69 -9.51 9.11
C ASN A 176 39.88 -9.39 10.40
N LEU A 177 38.70 -10.01 10.49
CA LEU A 177 37.95 -10.08 11.75
C LEU A 177 38.60 -11.12 12.67
N LYS A 178 38.88 -10.72 13.92
CA LYS A 178 39.44 -11.58 14.97
C LYS A 178 38.61 -11.45 16.25
N VAL A 179 38.06 -12.55 16.72
CA VAL A 179 37.33 -12.63 17.99
C VAL A 179 38.18 -13.42 18.99
N ILE A 180 38.42 -12.83 20.16
CA ILE A 180 39.20 -13.43 21.24
C ILE A 180 38.30 -13.54 22.46
N TYR A 181 38.08 -14.76 22.94
CA TYR A 181 37.41 -15.01 24.21
C TYR A 181 38.41 -15.57 25.22
N VAL A 182 38.48 -14.95 26.41
CA VAL A 182 39.33 -15.38 27.52
C VAL A 182 38.44 -15.84 28.68
N ASP A 183 38.63 -17.08 29.09
CA ASP A 183 37.88 -17.71 30.17
C ASP A 183 38.33 -17.20 31.57
N PRO A 184 37.60 -17.54 32.67
CA PRO A 184 37.94 -17.13 34.05
C PRO A 184 39.32 -17.54 34.55
N LYS A 185 40.04 -18.40 33.83
CA LYS A 185 41.35 -18.96 34.20
C LYS A 185 42.47 -18.46 33.29
N GLY A 186 42.17 -17.59 32.33
CA GLY A 186 43.12 -16.96 31.44
C GLY A 186 43.43 -17.75 30.16
N TYR A 187 42.62 -18.75 29.79
CA TYR A 187 42.76 -19.43 28.49
C TYR A 187 42.04 -18.64 27.40
N ALA A 188 42.75 -18.32 26.31
CA ALA A 188 42.21 -17.59 25.17
C ALA A 188 41.83 -18.55 24.03
N SER A 189 40.60 -18.42 23.52
CA SER A 189 40.14 -19.02 22.27
C SER A 189 40.06 -17.93 21.21
N ILE A 190 40.70 -18.13 20.08
CA ILE A 190 40.81 -17.14 19.02
C ILE A 190 40.13 -17.68 17.75
N ILE A 191 39.27 -16.86 17.15
CA ILE A 191 38.70 -17.15 15.83
C ILE A 191 39.06 -16.00 14.89
N GLU A 192 39.64 -16.33 13.74
CA GLU A 192 39.92 -15.38 12.66
C GLU A 192 39.08 -15.75 11.44
N THR A 193 38.36 -14.78 10.87
CA THR A 193 37.53 -14.98 9.68
C THR A 193 37.43 -13.70 8.86
N ASP A 194 37.14 -13.85 7.58
CA ASP A 194 36.60 -12.79 6.74
C ASP A 194 35.08 -13.03 6.60
N ILE A 195 34.28 -11.97 6.40
CA ILE A 195 32.83 -12.08 6.22
C ILE A 195 32.45 -11.44 4.89
N ARG A 196 31.78 -12.21 4.02
CA ARG A 196 31.21 -11.71 2.77
C ARG A 196 29.71 -11.49 2.91
N LEU A 197 29.29 -10.29 2.58
CA LEU A 197 27.90 -9.85 2.45
C LEU A 197 27.53 -9.86 0.96
N GLY A 198 26.88 -10.92 0.52
CA GLY A 198 26.42 -11.11 -0.84
C GLY A 198 25.27 -10.16 -1.21
N ILE A 199 25.06 -10.00 -2.52
CA ILE A 199 23.96 -9.19 -3.05
C ILE A 199 22.70 -10.07 -3.13
N PRO A 200 21.59 -9.68 -2.50
CA PRO A 200 20.32 -10.39 -2.63
C PRO A 200 19.84 -10.42 -4.09
N LYS A 201 19.34 -11.56 -4.55
CA LYS A 201 18.69 -11.67 -5.86
C LYS A 201 17.29 -11.07 -5.78
N VAL A 202 17.11 -9.87 -6.32
CA VAL A 202 15.82 -9.20 -6.40
C VAL A 202 15.30 -9.27 -7.82
N GLN A 203 14.02 -9.60 -7.99
CA GLN A 203 13.32 -9.48 -9.27
C GLN A 203 12.48 -8.20 -9.21
N PHE A 204 12.70 -7.32 -10.18
CA PHE A 204 11.82 -6.20 -10.43
C PHE A 204 10.72 -6.67 -11.40
N PRO A 205 9.45 -6.33 -11.17
CA PRO A 205 8.41 -6.57 -12.17
C PRO A 205 8.83 -5.92 -13.49
N THR A 206 8.87 -6.66 -14.58
CA THR A 206 9.03 -6.09 -15.92
C THR A 206 7.69 -5.50 -16.32
N PRO A 207 7.55 -4.17 -16.45
CA PRO A 207 6.28 -3.60 -16.86
C PRO A 207 6.09 -3.94 -18.35
N SER A 208 5.09 -4.78 -18.62
CA SER A 208 4.68 -5.16 -19.97
C SER A 208 3.92 -4.01 -20.62
N THR A 209 4.14 -3.78 -21.92
CA THR A 209 3.31 -2.86 -22.75
C THR A 209 1.91 -3.39 -22.99
N LEU A 210 1.67 -4.66 -22.66
CA LEU A 210 0.41 -5.37 -22.78
C LEU A 210 -0.12 -5.71 -21.39
N PRO A 211 -1.39 -5.44 -21.08
CA PRO A 211 -2.00 -5.94 -19.87
C PRO A 211 -1.97 -7.46 -19.84
N ASP A 212 -1.94 -8.01 -18.63
CA ASP A 212 -2.11 -9.44 -18.41
C ASP A 212 -3.57 -9.81 -18.64
N LEU A 213 -3.94 -9.93 -19.92
CA LEU A 213 -5.25 -10.35 -20.38
C LEU A 213 -5.68 -11.66 -19.71
N MET A 214 -4.72 -12.53 -19.40
CA MET A 214 -4.97 -13.88 -18.92
C MET A 214 -5.37 -13.88 -17.43
N ASN A 215 -4.90 -12.92 -16.64
CA ASN A 215 -5.33 -12.72 -15.24
C ASN A 215 -6.48 -11.71 -15.08
N MET A 216 -7.04 -11.21 -16.19
CA MET A 216 -8.16 -10.27 -16.21
C MET A 216 -9.49 -11.01 -16.32
N ILE A 217 -10.50 -10.57 -15.58
CA ILE A 217 -11.84 -11.17 -15.58
C ILE A 217 -12.87 -10.20 -16.14
N VAL A 218 -12.90 -8.97 -15.63
CA VAL A 218 -14.01 -8.05 -15.87
C VAL A 218 -13.45 -6.75 -16.41
N VAL A 219 -13.94 -6.32 -17.56
CA VAL A 219 -13.80 -4.94 -18.05
C VAL A 219 -15.21 -4.42 -18.26
N ALA A 220 -15.65 -3.50 -17.41
CA ALA A 220 -16.96 -2.87 -17.48
C ALA A 220 -16.78 -1.36 -17.69
N ASP A 221 -16.77 -0.89 -18.93
CA ASP A 221 -16.40 0.50 -19.25
C ASP A 221 -17.44 1.52 -18.74
N LYS A 222 -18.70 1.07 -18.51
CA LYS A 222 -19.74 1.85 -17.81
C LYS A 222 -20.03 1.35 -16.39
N GLY A 223 -19.07 0.70 -15.74
CA GLY A 223 -19.13 0.35 -14.31
C GLY A 223 -19.86 -0.94 -13.96
N ILE A 224 -19.85 -1.27 -12.67
CA ILE A 224 -20.36 -2.53 -12.10
C ILE A 224 -21.47 -2.24 -11.10
N ILE A 225 -22.56 -3.02 -11.18
CA ILE A 225 -23.66 -3.00 -10.21
C ILE A 225 -23.75 -4.37 -9.56
N CYS A 226 -23.70 -4.42 -8.22
CA CYS A 226 -23.98 -5.63 -7.45
C CYS A 226 -25.39 -5.56 -6.87
N GLU A 227 -26.26 -6.45 -7.33
CA GLU A 227 -27.67 -6.48 -6.93
C GLU A 227 -27.90 -7.20 -5.61
N ALA A 228 -28.93 -6.78 -4.90
CA ALA A 228 -29.42 -7.45 -3.70
C ALA A 228 -30.38 -8.60 -4.07
N GLY A 229 -30.34 -9.71 -3.33
CA GLY A 229 -31.22 -10.85 -3.64
C GLY A 229 -31.13 -12.08 -2.75
N GLY A 230 -30.71 -11.94 -1.48
CA GLY A 230 -30.59 -13.04 -0.54
C GLY A 230 -29.50 -12.79 0.50
N ASN A 231 -29.13 -13.81 1.28
CA ASN A 231 -27.96 -13.78 2.17
C ASN A 231 -26.67 -14.22 1.45
N GLU A 232 -26.73 -14.42 0.12
CA GLU A 232 -25.61 -14.93 -0.65
C GLU A 232 -24.63 -13.81 -1.01
N THR A 233 -23.34 -14.14 -0.97
CA THR A 233 -22.25 -13.21 -1.27
C THR A 233 -21.88 -13.36 -2.74
N THR A 234 -21.85 -12.23 -3.45
CA THR A 234 -21.33 -12.15 -4.81
C THR A 234 -19.81 -12.08 -4.73
N THR A 235 -19.09 -12.96 -5.45
CA THR A 235 -17.63 -13.04 -5.36
C THR A 235 -16.93 -12.74 -6.68
N ILE A 236 -15.74 -12.13 -6.62
CA ILE A 236 -14.88 -11.91 -7.78
C ILE A 236 -13.43 -12.29 -7.44
N SER A 237 -12.79 -13.11 -8.27
CA SER A 237 -11.45 -13.66 -8.02
C SER A 237 -10.51 -13.49 -9.22
N GLY A 238 -10.04 -12.26 -9.45
CA GLY A 238 -9.05 -11.87 -10.47
C GLY A 238 -9.05 -10.37 -10.74
N SER A 239 -8.34 -9.92 -11.79
CA SER A 239 -8.21 -8.49 -12.08
C SER A 239 -9.48 -7.92 -12.72
N ILE A 240 -9.90 -6.74 -12.27
CA ILE A 240 -11.10 -6.06 -12.78
C ILE A 240 -10.82 -4.61 -13.16
N TYR A 241 -11.54 -4.13 -14.15
CA TYR A 241 -11.70 -2.73 -14.48
C TYR A 241 -13.18 -2.34 -14.44
N SER A 242 -13.48 -1.27 -13.73
CA SER A 242 -14.81 -0.67 -13.62
C SER A 242 -14.73 0.81 -13.97
N GLY A 243 -15.30 1.19 -15.10
CA GLY A 243 -15.53 2.59 -15.47
C GLY A 243 -16.67 3.23 -14.67
N ILE A 244 -17.00 4.48 -15.00
CA ILE A 244 -18.03 5.27 -14.28
C ILE A 244 -19.43 4.90 -14.77
N LEU A 245 -20.34 4.66 -13.84
CA LEU A 245 -21.76 4.43 -14.13
C LEU A 245 -22.38 5.71 -14.71
N LYS A 246 -22.96 5.58 -15.90
CA LYS A 246 -23.66 6.66 -16.62
C LYS A 246 -25.03 6.17 -17.10
N ASP A 247 -25.90 7.11 -17.48
CA ASP A 247 -27.18 6.84 -18.13
C ASP A 247 -28.16 5.99 -17.28
N ILE A 248 -28.06 6.04 -15.95
CA ILE A 248 -28.99 5.39 -15.03
C ILE A 248 -30.13 6.36 -14.71
N THR A 249 -31.20 6.27 -15.48
CA THR A 249 -32.42 7.08 -15.32
C THR A 249 -33.16 6.69 -14.03
N ASP A 250 -33.75 7.70 -13.36
CA ASP A 250 -34.56 7.56 -12.14
C ASP A 250 -33.82 7.00 -10.88
N ASN A 251 -32.52 7.24 -10.75
CA ASN A 251 -31.76 6.85 -9.55
C ASN A 251 -31.22 8.06 -8.77
N THR A 252 -32.01 8.52 -7.79
CA THR A 252 -31.67 9.64 -6.91
C THR A 252 -30.37 9.48 -6.11
N ILE A 253 -29.87 8.25 -5.93
CA ILE A 253 -28.63 7.97 -5.20
C ILE A 253 -27.42 8.24 -6.10
N LEU A 254 -27.48 7.79 -7.35
CA LEU A 254 -26.43 8.04 -8.34
C LEU A 254 -26.43 9.47 -8.85
N GLU A 255 -27.58 10.15 -8.85
CA GLU A 255 -27.64 11.62 -9.05
C GLU A 255 -26.83 12.38 -7.98
N LYS A 256 -26.81 11.88 -6.73
CA LYS A 256 -25.99 12.43 -5.65
C LYS A 256 -24.53 11.96 -5.70
N ASN A 257 -24.27 10.81 -6.33
CA ASN A 257 -22.95 10.19 -6.44
C ASN A 257 -22.61 9.90 -7.92
N PRO A 258 -22.46 10.95 -8.76
CA PRO A 258 -22.35 10.81 -10.22
C PRO A 258 -21.05 10.16 -10.70
N TRP A 259 -20.06 10.02 -9.81
CA TRP A 259 -18.76 9.41 -10.09
C TRP A 259 -18.65 7.96 -9.61
N THR A 260 -19.78 7.33 -9.26
CA THR A 260 -19.78 5.92 -8.83
C THR A 260 -19.37 5.02 -9.98
N SER A 261 -18.41 4.13 -9.75
CA SER A 261 -17.99 3.10 -10.70
C SER A 261 -18.45 1.72 -10.29
N ILE A 262 -18.35 1.40 -8.99
CA ILE A 262 -18.91 0.17 -8.42
C ILE A 262 -20.02 0.56 -7.46
N TRP A 263 -21.24 0.11 -7.73
CA TRP A 263 -22.39 0.33 -6.86
C TRP A 263 -22.80 -0.99 -6.21
N VAL A 264 -22.64 -1.08 -4.89
CA VAL A 264 -23.15 -2.18 -4.08
C VAL A 264 -24.50 -1.77 -3.49
N GLN A 265 -25.58 -2.32 -4.04
CA GLN A 265 -26.95 -1.94 -3.71
C GLN A 265 -27.33 -2.28 -2.26
N PRO A 266 -28.41 -1.66 -1.71
CA PRO A 266 -28.85 -1.93 -0.35
C PRO A 266 -29.03 -3.42 -0.04
N GLY A 267 -28.30 -3.91 0.96
CA GLY A 267 -28.33 -5.32 1.38
C GLY A 267 -27.57 -6.31 0.50
N ALA A 268 -26.83 -5.86 -0.52
CA ALA A 268 -25.96 -6.70 -1.32
C ALA A 268 -24.60 -6.91 -0.65
N ASN A 269 -23.93 -8.03 -0.95
CA ASN A 269 -22.59 -8.33 -0.45
C ASN A 269 -21.66 -8.63 -1.63
N LEU A 270 -20.63 -7.82 -1.82
CA LEU A 270 -19.60 -7.99 -2.83
C LEU A 270 -18.25 -8.28 -2.17
N ASP A 271 -17.66 -9.42 -2.50
CA ASP A 271 -16.37 -9.89 -1.98
C ASP A 271 -15.37 -10.12 -3.12
N ILE A 272 -14.34 -9.28 -3.19
CA ILE A 272 -13.23 -9.43 -4.12
C ILE A 272 -12.12 -10.21 -3.40
N GLN A 273 -11.98 -11.49 -3.76
CA GLN A 273 -11.19 -12.46 -3.00
C GLN A 273 -9.71 -12.45 -3.40
N SER A 274 -9.44 -12.16 -4.67
CA SER A 274 -8.08 -12.04 -5.21
C SER A 274 -8.08 -11.14 -6.44
N GLY A 275 -6.96 -10.47 -6.70
CA GLY A 275 -6.82 -9.64 -7.89
C GLY A 275 -5.59 -8.74 -7.82
N ASP A 276 -4.64 -8.96 -8.72
CA ASP A 276 -3.43 -8.13 -8.81
C ASP A 276 -3.74 -6.68 -9.20
N LYS A 277 -4.79 -6.47 -10.00
CA LYS A 277 -5.24 -5.13 -10.43
C LYS A 277 -6.76 -5.03 -10.37
N VAL A 278 -7.27 -4.44 -9.30
CA VAL A 278 -8.70 -4.12 -9.15
C VAL A 278 -8.82 -2.62 -9.30
N VAL A 279 -9.36 -2.16 -10.42
CA VAL A 279 -9.33 -0.74 -10.81
C VAL A 279 -10.74 -0.22 -10.99
N SER A 280 -11.03 0.86 -10.27
CA SER A 280 -12.25 1.65 -10.36
C SER A 280 -11.87 3.06 -10.85
N ALA A 281 -12.48 3.50 -11.96
CA ALA A 281 -12.24 4.82 -12.55
C ALA A 281 -12.82 5.97 -11.72
N GLY A 282 -13.74 5.64 -10.81
CA GLY A 282 -14.38 6.56 -9.88
C GLY A 282 -14.55 5.91 -8.51
N GLU A 283 -15.60 6.32 -7.80
CA GLU A 283 -15.85 5.91 -6.41
C GLU A 283 -16.52 4.54 -6.32
N ILE A 284 -16.24 3.85 -5.22
CA ILE A 284 -17.02 2.68 -4.81
C ILE A 284 -18.11 3.17 -3.86
N TYR A 285 -19.38 2.94 -4.19
CA TYR A 285 -20.52 3.32 -3.36
C TYR A 285 -21.17 2.09 -2.72
N THR A 286 -21.17 2.04 -1.39
CA THR A 286 -21.74 0.92 -0.61
C THR A 286 -22.94 1.40 0.20
N ASP A 287 -24.12 0.93 -0.18
CA ASP A 287 -25.41 1.43 0.33
C ASP A 287 -25.84 0.74 1.64
N GLN A 288 -26.99 1.13 2.19
CA GLN A 288 -27.49 0.66 3.48
C GLN A 288 -27.51 -0.87 3.60
N ASN A 289 -26.96 -1.39 4.70
CA ASN A 289 -26.82 -2.83 5.00
C ASN A 289 -26.01 -3.63 3.97
N ALA A 290 -25.31 -2.98 3.03
CA ALA A 290 -24.46 -3.65 2.08
C ALA A 290 -23.05 -3.88 2.64
N THR A 291 -22.33 -4.83 2.05
CA THR A 291 -20.94 -5.12 2.38
C THR A 291 -20.08 -5.09 1.12
N PHE A 292 -18.96 -4.35 1.17
CA PHE A 292 -17.89 -4.44 0.19
C PHE A 292 -16.61 -4.93 0.87
N THR A 293 -16.01 -6.00 0.35
CA THR A 293 -14.75 -6.56 0.84
C THR A 293 -13.72 -6.63 -0.27
N SER A 294 -12.52 -6.15 0.02
CA SER A 294 -11.29 -6.32 -0.76
C SER A 294 -10.32 -7.14 0.10
N GLU A 295 -10.13 -8.41 -0.23
CA GLU A 295 -9.36 -9.36 0.58
C GLU A 295 -7.83 -9.11 0.54
N THR A 296 -7.07 -9.82 1.39
CA THR A 296 -5.62 -9.58 1.56
C THR A 296 -4.77 -9.74 0.28
N GLY A 297 -5.27 -10.50 -0.70
CA GLY A 297 -4.62 -10.75 -2.00
C GLY A 297 -5.01 -9.76 -3.10
N VAL A 298 -5.66 -8.64 -2.74
CA VAL A 298 -6.17 -7.64 -3.68
C VAL A 298 -5.33 -6.37 -3.65
N THR A 299 -5.01 -5.84 -4.83
CA THR A 299 -4.53 -4.47 -5.00
C THR A 299 -5.64 -3.61 -5.62
N LEU A 300 -6.30 -2.81 -4.78
CA LEU A 300 -7.41 -1.95 -5.14
C LEU A 300 -6.93 -0.53 -5.48
N TRP A 301 -7.32 -0.03 -6.64
CA TRP A 301 -7.18 1.35 -7.08
C TRP A 301 -8.56 1.93 -7.33
N ALA A 302 -8.91 3.03 -6.68
CA ALA A 302 -10.15 3.73 -6.93
C ALA A 302 -9.97 5.24 -6.75
N GLN A 303 -10.96 6.03 -7.18
CA GLN A 303 -10.99 7.43 -6.78
C GLN A 303 -11.12 7.53 -5.25
N GLY A 304 -12.13 6.87 -4.68
CA GLY A 304 -12.38 6.83 -3.24
C GLY A 304 -13.46 5.81 -2.92
N VAL A 305 -13.95 5.84 -1.68
CA VAL A 305 -15.08 5.00 -1.26
C VAL A 305 -16.05 5.79 -0.41
N LYS A 306 -17.33 5.63 -0.69
CA LYS A 306 -18.45 6.21 0.05
C LYS A 306 -19.34 5.11 0.60
N LEU A 307 -19.74 5.27 1.85
CA LEU A 307 -20.65 4.34 2.49
C LEU A 307 -21.64 5.03 3.43
N SER A 308 -22.86 4.50 3.50
CA SER A 308 -23.88 4.93 4.46
C SER A 308 -24.55 3.74 5.12
N SER A 309 -24.40 3.62 6.45
CA SER A 309 -24.98 2.51 7.23
C SER A 309 -24.62 1.13 6.67
N ALA A 310 -23.37 0.97 6.26
CA ALA A 310 -22.86 -0.18 5.51
C ALA A 310 -21.50 -0.65 6.06
N GLN A 311 -20.98 -1.76 5.53
CA GLN A 311 -19.69 -2.31 5.89
C GLN A 311 -18.70 -2.29 4.70
N VAL A 312 -17.50 -1.77 4.94
CA VAL A 312 -16.39 -1.79 3.97
C VAL A 312 -15.17 -2.43 4.64
N ASN A 313 -14.60 -3.46 4.02
CA ASN A 313 -13.38 -4.13 4.49
C ASN A 313 -12.30 -4.01 3.40
N LEU A 314 -11.20 -3.36 3.73
CA LEU A 314 -10.05 -3.14 2.85
C LEU A 314 -8.84 -3.85 3.46
N LEU A 315 -8.67 -5.13 3.14
CA LEU A 315 -7.74 -6.02 3.83
C LEU A 315 -6.39 -6.18 3.11
N GLY A 316 -6.36 -5.91 1.80
CA GLY A 316 -5.16 -5.95 0.95
C GLY A 316 -4.41 -4.62 0.85
N THR A 317 -4.00 -4.27 -0.37
CA THR A 317 -3.36 -2.99 -0.68
C THR A 317 -4.39 -2.07 -1.33
N THR A 318 -4.58 -0.87 -0.77
CA THR A 318 -5.56 0.10 -1.27
C THR A 318 -4.91 1.43 -1.63
N TYR A 319 -5.26 1.94 -2.81
CA TYR A 319 -4.81 3.22 -3.36
C TYR A 319 -6.04 4.08 -3.70
N PHE A 320 -6.23 5.19 -2.98
CA PHE A 320 -7.30 6.16 -3.24
C PHE A 320 -6.75 7.55 -3.56
N SER A 321 -7.25 8.16 -4.64
CA SER A 321 -6.91 9.54 -5.02
C SER A 321 -7.73 10.60 -4.29
N ASP A 322 -8.83 10.20 -3.66
CA ASP A 322 -9.84 11.04 -3.03
C ASP A 322 -10.27 10.40 -1.69
N ASP A 323 -11.26 10.98 -1.03
CA ASP A 323 -11.66 10.63 0.32
C ASP A 323 -12.23 9.21 0.48
N LEU A 324 -11.99 8.63 1.66
CA LEU A 324 -12.89 7.64 2.25
C LEU A 324 -13.95 8.39 3.07
N THR A 325 -15.19 8.35 2.61
CA THR A 325 -16.29 9.11 3.23
C THR A 325 -17.35 8.20 3.83
N ILE A 326 -17.45 8.20 5.16
CA ILE A 326 -18.58 7.62 5.87
C ILE A 326 -19.68 8.67 5.96
N GLU A 327 -20.70 8.54 5.12
CA GLU A 327 -21.81 9.49 5.02
C GLU A 327 -22.68 9.50 6.28
N SER A 328 -23.63 10.45 6.33
CA SER A 328 -24.64 10.47 7.37
C SER A 328 -25.44 9.17 7.36
N GLY A 329 -25.46 8.48 8.49
CA GLY A 329 -26.07 7.17 8.66
C GLY A 329 -25.85 6.69 10.08
N ASN A 330 -26.13 5.41 10.34
CA ASN A 330 -25.91 4.80 11.64
C ASN A 330 -25.19 3.45 11.49
N SER A 331 -24.25 3.17 12.40
CA SER A 331 -23.59 1.87 12.52
C SER A 331 -22.77 1.44 11.30
N SER A 332 -22.22 2.40 10.54
CA SER A 332 -21.25 2.09 9.49
C SER A 332 -19.98 1.48 10.07
N ARG A 333 -19.38 0.52 9.36
CA ARG A 333 -18.13 -0.13 9.77
C ARG A 333 -17.12 -0.14 8.64
N VAL A 334 -15.92 0.36 8.92
CA VAL A 334 -14.78 0.32 8.02
C VAL A 334 -13.64 -0.41 8.72
N THR A 335 -13.14 -1.47 8.10
CA THR A 335 -11.96 -2.19 8.56
C THR A 335 -10.87 -2.07 7.52
N ILE A 336 -9.70 -1.59 7.91
CA ILE A 336 -8.55 -1.45 7.01
C ILE A 336 -7.39 -2.25 7.60
N GLN A 337 -6.81 -3.11 6.77
CA GLN A 337 -5.61 -3.90 7.07
C GLN A 337 -4.62 -3.77 5.91
N GLY A 338 -3.45 -4.40 6.03
CA GLY A 338 -2.47 -4.41 4.94
C GLY A 338 -1.87 -3.03 4.69
N GLU A 339 -2.03 -2.49 3.49
CA GLU A 339 -1.43 -1.21 3.08
C GLU A 339 -2.52 -0.25 2.58
N TYR A 340 -2.52 0.98 3.10
CA TYR A 340 -3.48 2.01 2.71
C TYR A 340 -2.76 3.29 2.29
N TYR A 341 -3.00 3.70 1.05
CA TYR A 341 -2.43 4.89 0.42
C TYR A 341 -3.55 5.81 -0.08
N GLY A 342 -4.00 6.71 0.78
CA GLY A 342 -4.66 7.94 0.34
C GLY A 342 -3.58 8.88 -0.18
N TYR A 343 -3.40 8.94 -1.50
CA TYR A 343 -2.30 9.69 -2.12
C TYR A 343 -2.71 11.03 -2.75
N GLY A 344 -4.01 11.31 -2.83
CA GLY A 344 -4.56 12.59 -3.27
C GLY A 344 -4.02 13.76 -2.46
N TYR A 345 -3.33 14.66 -3.15
CA TYR A 345 -2.90 15.95 -2.64
C TYR A 345 -2.89 16.98 -3.79
N PRO A 346 -3.55 18.15 -3.67
CA PRO A 346 -3.77 19.08 -4.78
C PRO A 346 -2.52 19.43 -5.60
N GLU A 347 -1.40 19.70 -4.93
CA GLU A 347 -0.14 20.07 -5.60
C GLU A 347 0.40 18.93 -6.47
N SER A 348 0.43 17.70 -5.93
CA SER A 348 0.89 16.53 -6.68
C SER A 348 -0.05 16.21 -7.85
N ALA A 349 -1.36 16.44 -7.65
CA ALA A 349 -2.40 16.11 -8.61
C ALA A 349 -2.41 16.99 -9.84
N ARG A 350 -2.32 18.31 -9.64
CA ARG A 350 -2.22 19.29 -10.73
C ARG A 350 -0.94 19.14 -11.56
N ASN A 351 0.09 18.48 -11.02
CA ASN A 351 1.34 18.21 -11.71
C ASN A 351 1.45 16.78 -12.27
N SER A 352 0.37 15.99 -12.22
CA SER A 352 0.31 14.61 -12.72
C SER A 352 -0.20 14.54 -14.17
N LYS A 353 -0.25 13.33 -14.75
CA LYS A 353 -0.87 13.08 -16.06
C LYS A 353 -2.40 13.02 -16.03
N ASN A 354 -3.02 13.07 -14.84
CA ASN A 354 -4.47 13.20 -14.68
C ASN A 354 -4.95 14.65 -14.79
N ASP A 355 -4.20 15.53 -15.46
CA ASP A 355 -4.57 16.94 -15.65
C ASP A 355 -5.98 17.10 -16.25
N TYR A 356 -6.38 16.24 -17.19
CA TYR A 356 -7.73 16.22 -17.75
C TYR A 356 -8.83 15.98 -16.72
N MET A 357 -8.53 15.26 -15.64
CA MET A 357 -9.47 15.09 -14.53
C MET A 357 -9.55 16.37 -13.71
N TYR A 358 -8.44 17.07 -13.52
CA TYR A 358 -8.29 18.07 -12.47
C TYR A 358 -8.23 19.54 -12.94
N ASP A 359 -8.07 19.78 -14.25
CA ASP A 359 -7.82 21.10 -14.86
C ASP A 359 -8.70 21.36 -16.11
N ALA A 360 -9.77 20.56 -16.30
CA ALA A 360 -10.71 20.79 -17.39
C ALA A 360 -11.30 22.21 -17.32
N ALA A 361 -11.43 22.86 -18.50
CA ALA A 361 -11.88 24.25 -18.70
C ALA A 361 -13.24 24.63 -18.06
N ASP A 362 -13.95 23.64 -17.51
CA ASP A 362 -15.18 23.77 -16.75
C ASP A 362 -14.95 24.11 -15.26
N GLY A 363 -13.69 24.23 -14.78
CA GLY A 363 -13.37 24.51 -13.37
C GLY A 363 -13.69 23.35 -12.44
N LYS A 364 -13.49 22.12 -12.93
CA LYS A 364 -14.28 20.96 -12.52
C LYS A 364 -13.91 20.35 -11.16
N TRP A 365 -12.74 20.65 -10.59
CA TRP A 365 -12.28 20.06 -9.31
C TRP A 365 -11.59 21.10 -8.41
N SER A 366 -12.24 21.41 -7.28
CA SER A 366 -11.69 22.19 -6.18
C SER A 366 -10.61 21.40 -5.44
N ASP A 367 -9.78 22.08 -4.64
CA ASP A 367 -8.70 21.42 -3.87
C ASP A 367 -9.23 20.29 -2.97
N THR A 368 -10.48 20.36 -2.51
CA THR A 368 -11.13 19.27 -1.76
C THR A 368 -11.26 17.98 -2.56
N ALA A 369 -11.52 18.04 -3.87
CA ALA A 369 -11.74 16.85 -4.70
C ALA A 369 -10.41 16.22 -5.16
N LEU A 370 -9.29 16.87 -4.83
CA LEU A 370 -7.92 16.39 -5.09
C LEU A 370 -7.22 15.91 -3.82
N SER A 371 -7.96 15.85 -2.71
CA SER A 371 -7.44 15.59 -1.37
C SER A 371 -7.94 14.24 -0.89
N SER A 372 -7.03 13.38 -0.43
CA SER A 372 -7.39 12.06 0.11
C SER A 372 -7.32 12.03 1.65
N SER A 373 -8.47 12.12 2.27
CA SER A 373 -8.66 12.07 3.72
C SER A 373 -9.68 11.00 4.11
N ILE A 374 -9.90 10.81 5.41
CA ILE A 374 -10.94 9.93 5.92
C ILE A 374 -11.94 10.78 6.70
N VAL A 375 -13.17 10.86 6.20
CA VAL A 375 -14.22 11.75 6.72
C VAL A 375 -15.36 10.94 7.33
N ILE A 376 -15.70 11.22 8.58
CA ILE A 376 -16.76 10.52 9.31
C ILE A 376 -17.92 11.46 9.63
N ASN A 377 -19.05 11.25 8.96
CA ASN A 377 -20.31 11.99 9.17
C ASN A 377 -21.40 11.16 9.86
N GLY A 378 -21.28 9.83 9.87
CA GLY A 378 -22.25 8.88 10.43
C GLY A 378 -22.10 8.64 11.94
N LYS A 379 -23.19 8.20 12.59
CA LYS A 379 -23.23 7.88 14.02
C LYS A 379 -22.93 6.40 14.29
N ASN A 380 -22.46 6.10 15.50
CA ASN A 380 -22.05 4.77 15.96
C ASN A 380 -21.11 4.08 14.98
N THR A 381 -20.26 4.87 14.34
CA THR A 381 -19.35 4.41 13.29
C THR A 381 -18.15 3.71 13.92
N THR A 382 -17.66 2.65 13.28
CA THR A 382 -16.39 2.02 13.63
C THR A 382 -15.42 2.17 12.46
N LEU A 383 -14.28 2.82 12.69
CA LEU A 383 -13.14 2.82 11.78
C LEU A 383 -11.98 2.09 12.47
N ASP A 384 -11.60 0.93 11.95
CA ASP A 384 -10.52 0.12 12.50
C ASP A 384 -9.31 0.11 11.56
N LEU A 385 -8.25 0.82 11.96
CA LEU A 385 -6.96 0.89 11.27
C LEU A 385 -5.87 0.08 12.01
N SER A 386 -6.24 -0.70 13.04
CA SER A 386 -5.27 -1.42 13.88
C SER A 386 -4.49 -2.49 13.10
N GLY A 387 -5.07 -3.04 12.03
CA GLY A 387 -4.42 -4.00 11.14
C GLY A 387 -3.57 -3.39 10.02
N VAL A 388 -3.52 -2.07 9.88
CA VAL A 388 -2.74 -1.40 8.82
C VAL A 388 -1.25 -1.51 9.09
N ARG A 389 -0.47 -2.03 8.15
CA ARG A 389 1.00 -2.13 8.24
C ARG A 389 1.71 -0.88 7.71
N LYS A 390 1.22 -0.33 6.60
CA LYS A 390 1.70 0.92 5.98
C LYS A 390 0.54 1.88 5.75
N LEU A 391 0.67 3.11 6.23
CA LEU A 391 -0.33 4.16 6.08
C LEU A 391 0.28 5.37 5.38
N MET A 392 -0.36 5.83 4.32
CA MET A 392 -0.18 7.16 3.74
C MET A 392 -1.53 7.86 3.65
N LEU A 393 -1.61 9.07 4.20
CA LEU A 393 -2.73 10.00 4.02
C LEU A 393 -2.17 11.36 3.61
N ALA A 394 -2.13 11.60 2.31
CA ALA A 394 -1.60 12.82 1.72
C ALA A 394 -2.59 13.99 1.77
N GLY A 395 -3.88 13.70 1.87
CA GLY A 395 -4.92 14.73 1.90
C GLY A 395 -5.20 15.29 3.28
N ARG A 396 -5.80 16.47 3.27
CA ARG A 396 -6.48 17.11 4.40
C ARG A 396 -7.98 17.06 4.17
N SER A 397 -8.75 17.00 5.24
CA SER A 397 -10.19 17.11 5.16
C SER A 397 -10.63 18.56 4.95
N TYR A 398 -11.81 18.72 4.37
CA TYR A 398 -12.45 20.00 4.13
C TYR A 398 -13.89 20.00 4.65
N ILE A 399 -14.38 21.16 5.06
CA ILE A 399 -15.81 21.37 5.26
C ILE A 399 -16.41 21.65 3.89
N GLY A 400 -17.19 20.71 3.37
CA GLY A 400 -17.90 20.85 2.11
C GLY A 400 -19.03 21.88 2.20
N THR A 401 -18.85 23.03 1.56
CA THR A 401 -19.79 24.16 1.53
C THR A 401 -20.24 24.52 0.11
N SER A 402 -19.46 24.17 -0.90
CA SER A 402 -19.73 24.45 -2.32
C SER A 402 -21.03 23.81 -2.83
N GLY A 403 -21.40 22.64 -2.29
CA GLY A 403 -22.66 21.96 -2.59
C GLY A 403 -23.88 22.45 -1.77
N VAL A 404 -23.71 23.45 -0.90
CA VAL A 404 -24.79 23.97 -0.05
C VAL A 404 -25.68 24.92 -0.86
N ARG A 405 -27.00 24.87 -0.61
CA ARG A 405 -27.97 25.75 -1.29
C ARG A 405 -27.66 27.24 -1.03
N PRO A 406 -27.74 28.10 -2.06
CA PRO A 406 -27.50 29.54 -1.89
C PRO A 406 -28.47 30.18 -0.90
N VAL A 407 -28.00 31.22 -0.21
CA VAL A 407 -28.82 32.11 0.63
C VAL A 407 -29.01 33.42 -0.12
N SER A 408 -30.25 33.81 -0.42
CA SER A 408 -30.56 35.07 -1.11
C SER A 408 -29.80 35.28 -2.44
N GLY A 409 -29.48 34.20 -3.15
CA GLY A 409 -28.72 34.23 -4.41
C GLY A 409 -27.19 34.20 -4.26
N THR A 410 -26.67 34.22 -3.03
CA THR A 410 -25.25 34.10 -2.72
C THR A 410 -24.88 32.63 -2.49
N SER A 411 -23.97 32.12 -3.33
CA SER A 411 -23.42 30.77 -3.25
C SER A 411 -22.05 30.76 -2.58
N ASN A 412 -21.69 29.66 -1.94
CA ASN A 412 -20.32 29.45 -1.45
C ASN A 412 -19.41 29.07 -2.62
N SER A 413 -18.26 29.73 -2.73
CA SER A 413 -17.30 29.49 -3.81
C SER A 413 -16.21 28.49 -3.45
N ASN A 414 -15.86 28.37 -2.17
CA ASN A 414 -14.74 27.55 -1.69
C ASN A 414 -15.13 26.73 -0.47
N ASP A 415 -14.53 25.55 -0.33
CA ASP A 415 -14.64 24.71 0.87
C ASP A 415 -13.61 25.16 1.93
N VAL A 416 -13.86 24.87 3.21
CA VAL A 416 -12.98 25.32 4.31
C VAL A 416 -11.96 24.24 4.63
N MET A 417 -10.67 24.55 4.53
CA MET A 417 -9.59 23.62 4.83
C MET A 417 -9.50 23.31 6.33
N MET A 418 -9.32 22.04 6.67
CA MET A 418 -9.05 21.57 8.03
C MET A 418 -7.60 21.07 8.19
N GLY A 419 -7.18 20.91 9.44
CA GLY A 419 -5.83 20.46 9.81
C GLY A 419 -5.68 18.94 9.91
N GLU A 420 -6.75 18.20 9.65
CA GLU A 420 -6.88 16.77 9.93
C GLU A 420 -6.86 15.97 8.63
N SER A 421 -6.27 14.77 8.63
CA SER A 421 -6.42 13.76 7.57
C SER A 421 -7.44 12.68 7.93
N ILE A 422 -7.72 12.49 9.22
CA ILE A 422 -8.85 11.68 9.70
C ILE A 422 -9.69 12.58 10.59
N THR A 423 -10.91 12.87 10.16
CA THR A 423 -11.80 13.83 10.81
C THR A 423 -13.19 13.24 11.08
N VAL A 424 -13.90 13.88 12.00
CA VAL A 424 -15.30 13.59 12.31
C VAL A 424 -16.05 14.91 12.20
N LYS A 425 -17.26 14.90 11.65
CA LYS A 425 -18.08 16.12 11.47
C LYS A 425 -18.15 17.03 12.71
N GLY A 426 -18.10 16.46 13.91
CA GLY A 426 -18.09 17.21 15.17
C GLY A 426 -16.87 18.13 15.36
N THR A 427 -15.72 17.85 14.75
CA THR A 427 -14.50 18.67 14.91
C THR A 427 -14.55 19.97 14.10
N GLN A 428 -15.50 20.10 13.17
CA GLN A 428 -15.72 21.33 12.39
C GLN A 428 -15.97 22.56 13.29
N LEU A 429 -16.51 22.34 14.49
CA LEU A 429 -16.73 23.40 15.49
C LEU A 429 -15.44 24.10 15.92
N ALA A 430 -14.29 23.41 15.87
CA ALA A 430 -13.00 23.99 16.22
C ALA A 430 -12.60 25.14 15.28
N TYR A 431 -13.14 25.16 14.07
CA TYR A 431 -12.79 26.14 13.04
C TYR A 431 -13.71 27.35 13.03
N LEU A 432 -14.70 27.44 13.92
CA LEU A 432 -15.54 28.62 14.02
C LEU A 432 -14.78 29.77 14.67
N LEU A 433 -14.88 30.95 14.08
CA LEU A 433 -14.36 32.19 14.65
C LEU A 433 -15.15 32.56 15.92
N PRO A 434 -14.49 32.77 17.07
CA PRO A 434 -15.13 33.32 18.25
C PRO A 434 -15.70 34.72 17.99
N PRO A 435 -16.99 34.98 18.27
CA PRO A 435 -17.64 36.25 17.92
C PRO A 435 -16.96 37.49 18.53
N GLU A 436 -16.33 37.36 19.70
CA GLU A 436 -15.66 38.47 20.38
C GLU A 436 -14.44 39.04 19.62
N LEU A 437 -13.92 38.27 18.66
CA LEU A 437 -12.79 38.65 17.81
C LEU A 437 -13.21 39.50 16.60
N ILE A 438 -14.51 39.63 16.32
CA ILE A 438 -15.00 40.60 15.33
C ILE A 438 -14.97 42.00 15.97
N ASP A 439 -14.31 42.95 15.29
CA ASP A 439 -14.24 44.33 15.75
C ASP A 439 -15.50 45.10 15.33
N THR A 440 -16.38 45.35 16.31
CA THR A 440 -17.67 46.01 16.07
C THR A 440 -17.56 47.52 15.87
N SER A 441 -16.41 48.14 16.15
CA SER A 441 -16.24 49.60 16.12
C SER A 441 -16.46 50.20 14.72
N GLY A 442 -16.20 49.42 13.67
CA GLY A 442 -16.38 49.81 12.28
C GLY A 442 -17.73 49.42 11.66
N LEU A 443 -18.61 48.74 12.39
CA LEU A 443 -19.87 48.25 11.86
C LEU A 443 -20.91 49.37 11.72
N LYS A 444 -21.89 49.15 10.83
CA LYS A 444 -23.03 50.08 10.67
C LYS A 444 -23.86 50.18 11.95
N THR A 445 -23.91 49.11 12.73
CA THR A 445 -24.57 48.99 14.03
C THR A 445 -23.55 48.57 15.11
N PRO A 446 -22.77 49.52 15.68
CA PRO A 446 -21.67 49.20 16.60
C PRO A 446 -22.06 48.47 17.89
N ASP A 447 -23.32 48.64 18.33
CA ASP A 447 -23.87 48.01 19.55
C ASP A 447 -24.56 46.65 19.28
N MET A 448 -24.44 46.10 18.06
CA MET A 448 -25.04 44.81 17.70
C MET A 448 -24.35 43.66 18.44
N ASP A 449 -25.15 42.72 18.96
CA ASP A 449 -24.67 41.49 19.58
C ASP A 449 -24.25 40.48 18.50
N ILE A 450 -22.96 40.48 18.16
CA ILE A 450 -22.39 39.63 17.12
C ILE A 450 -22.33 38.16 17.59
N LYS A 451 -22.81 37.26 16.73
CA LYS A 451 -22.86 35.81 16.96
C LYS A 451 -22.28 35.05 15.78
N ASN A 452 -21.84 33.82 16.03
CA ASN A 452 -21.43 32.87 15.01
C ASN A 452 -22.13 31.52 15.28
N PRO A 453 -23.11 31.10 14.47
CA PRO A 453 -23.57 31.77 13.24
C PRO A 453 -24.38 33.05 13.49
N MET A 454 -24.45 33.88 12.45
CA MET A 454 -25.31 35.06 12.36
C MET A 454 -26.48 34.78 11.42
N SER A 455 -27.65 35.37 11.66
CA SER A 455 -28.73 35.32 10.68
C SER A 455 -28.38 36.15 9.45
N TYR A 456 -28.90 35.81 8.27
CA TYR A 456 -28.62 36.59 7.05
C TYR A 456 -29.09 38.05 7.18
N SER A 457 -30.21 38.27 7.86
CA SER A 457 -30.73 39.62 8.13
C SER A 457 -29.82 40.40 9.07
N ASP A 458 -29.37 39.78 10.17
CA ASP A 458 -28.40 40.41 11.10
C ASP A 458 -27.09 40.74 10.38
N TYR A 459 -26.63 39.86 9.49
CA TYR A 459 -25.43 40.05 8.68
C TYR A 459 -25.56 41.23 7.70
N GLU A 460 -26.71 41.38 7.04
CA GLU A 460 -26.99 42.54 6.20
C GLU A 460 -27.09 43.84 7.01
N GLU A 461 -27.76 43.80 8.17
CA GLU A 461 -27.94 44.96 9.05
C GLU A 461 -26.62 45.44 9.68
N SER A 462 -25.72 44.51 10.00
CA SER A 462 -24.38 44.79 10.55
C SER A 462 -23.51 45.64 9.62
N GLY A 463 -23.78 45.59 8.31
CA GLY A 463 -22.97 46.22 7.27
C GLY A 463 -21.75 45.42 6.81
N LEU A 464 -21.52 44.21 7.36
CA LEU A 464 -20.39 43.35 6.99
C LEU A 464 -20.41 42.97 5.50
N MET A 465 -21.61 42.76 4.93
CA MET A 465 -21.80 42.46 3.51
C MET A 465 -21.18 43.45 2.53
N GLN A 466 -21.01 44.71 2.94
CA GLN A 466 -20.48 45.78 2.09
C GLN A 466 -18.99 46.05 2.33
N MET A 467 -18.36 45.31 3.24
CA MET A 467 -16.95 45.45 3.55
C MET A 467 -16.10 44.50 2.68
N ASP A 468 -14.90 44.94 2.31
CA ASP A 468 -13.96 44.11 1.55
C ASP A 468 -13.39 42.95 2.39
N SER A 469 -13.42 43.08 3.72
CA SER A 469 -12.97 42.05 4.66
C SER A 469 -13.65 42.23 6.02
N ILE A 470 -13.79 41.13 6.77
CA ILE A 470 -14.31 41.15 8.13
C ILE A 470 -13.30 41.86 9.05
N PRO A 471 -13.70 42.88 9.83
CA PRO A 471 -12.83 43.56 10.77
C PRO A 471 -12.55 42.66 11.98
N LEU A 472 -11.27 42.40 12.27
CA LEU A 472 -10.85 41.42 13.28
C LEU A 472 -9.84 41.99 14.27
N LYS A 473 -9.96 41.57 15.53
CA LYS A 473 -8.99 41.84 16.60
C LYS A 473 -7.85 40.82 16.57
N MET A 474 -6.90 41.00 15.66
CA MET A 474 -5.85 40.01 15.37
C MET A 474 -4.94 39.68 16.57
N ASP A 475 -4.71 40.63 17.47
CA ASP A 475 -3.80 40.50 18.63
C ASP A 475 -4.53 40.24 19.96
N THR A 476 -5.85 40.01 19.92
CA THR A 476 -6.62 39.68 21.14
C THR A 476 -6.64 38.18 21.35
N ALA A 477 -6.19 37.73 22.52
CA ALA A 477 -6.23 36.32 22.87
C ALA A 477 -7.67 35.90 23.21
N SER A 478 -8.12 34.76 22.68
CA SER A 478 -9.43 34.17 22.99
C SER A 478 -9.29 32.87 23.78
N ALA A 479 -10.10 32.71 24.82
CA ALA A 479 -10.16 31.47 25.60
C ALA A 479 -10.68 30.29 24.76
N GLU A 480 -11.60 30.55 23.81
CA GLU A 480 -12.14 29.54 22.91
C GLU A 480 -11.06 28.99 21.96
N LEU A 481 -10.04 29.80 21.63
CA LEU A 481 -8.88 29.40 20.83
C LEU A 481 -7.68 28.95 21.68
N GLY A 482 -7.88 28.66 22.97
CA GLY A 482 -6.82 28.20 23.86
C GLY A 482 -5.85 29.30 24.31
N ASN A 483 -6.35 30.52 24.51
CA ASN A 483 -5.60 31.72 24.88
C ASN A 483 -4.55 32.14 23.85
N LYS A 484 -4.78 31.80 22.58
CA LYS A 484 -3.98 32.28 21.44
C LYS A 484 -4.70 33.41 20.71
N THR A 485 -3.91 34.24 20.06
CA THR A 485 -4.35 35.27 19.10
C THR A 485 -4.47 34.68 17.69
N LEU A 486 -5.17 35.36 16.78
CA LEU A 486 -5.26 34.92 15.38
C LEU A 486 -3.88 34.91 14.70
N ASN A 487 -3.03 35.88 15.04
CA ASN A 487 -1.64 35.95 14.55
C ASN A 487 -0.80 34.74 14.98
N GLU A 488 -0.98 34.25 16.22
CA GLU A 488 -0.25 33.07 16.73
C GLU A 488 -0.77 31.74 16.15
N ILE A 489 -2.00 31.71 15.65
CA ILE A 489 -2.61 30.53 15.03
C ILE A 489 -2.14 30.35 13.59
N GLY A 490 -1.73 31.43 12.92
CA GLY A 490 -1.23 31.38 11.55
C GLY A 490 -2.33 31.28 10.49
N VAL A 491 -3.49 31.90 10.75
CA VAL A 491 -4.54 32.11 9.73
C VAL A 491 -4.01 32.95 8.56
N ASP A 492 -4.68 32.90 7.42
CA ASP A 492 -4.28 33.65 6.23
C ASP A 492 -4.24 35.16 6.52
N SER A 493 -3.10 35.81 6.24
CA SER A 493 -2.89 37.23 6.57
C SER A 493 -3.75 38.22 5.77
N GLN A 494 -4.23 37.82 4.58
CA GLN A 494 -5.05 38.66 3.70
C GLN A 494 -6.54 38.38 3.92
N LYS A 495 -6.90 37.11 4.14
CA LYS A 495 -8.27 36.68 4.40
C LYS A 495 -8.31 35.70 5.58
N PRO A 496 -8.22 36.18 6.83
CA PRO A 496 -8.15 35.33 8.03
C PRO A 496 -9.41 34.49 8.27
N VAL A 497 -10.53 34.90 7.69
CA VAL A 497 -11.85 34.30 7.90
C VAL A 497 -12.53 34.05 6.56
N GLN A 498 -13.20 32.89 6.46
CA GLN A 498 -14.05 32.53 5.35
C GLN A 498 -15.51 32.55 5.78
N GLU A 499 -16.31 33.32 5.04
CA GLU A 499 -17.76 33.39 5.21
C GLU A 499 -18.41 32.22 4.48
N VAL A 500 -19.32 31.54 5.16
CA VAL A 500 -20.06 30.41 4.61
C VAL A 500 -21.56 30.59 4.84
N PHE A 501 -22.31 30.59 3.75
CA PHE A 501 -23.74 30.78 3.71
C PHE A 501 -24.45 29.42 3.74
N TYR A 502 -25.25 29.19 4.78
CA TYR A 502 -26.05 27.98 4.95
C TYR A 502 -27.53 28.30 4.87
N ASN A 503 -28.21 27.67 3.92
CA ASN A 503 -29.67 27.68 3.82
C ASN A 503 -30.25 26.39 4.42
N ASN A 504 -31.08 26.52 5.46
CA ASN A 504 -31.70 25.37 6.14
C ASN A 504 -33.13 25.06 5.66
N ASN A 505 -33.55 25.57 4.51
CA ASN A 505 -34.92 25.50 3.99
C ASN A 505 -35.99 26.19 4.88
N ALA A 506 -35.59 27.02 5.84
CA ALA A 506 -36.47 27.98 6.50
C ALA A 506 -36.46 29.32 5.74
N ASP A 507 -37.39 30.22 6.06
CA ASP A 507 -37.50 31.54 5.43
C ASP A 507 -36.25 32.45 5.64
N GLU A 508 -35.33 32.07 6.53
CA GLU A 508 -34.11 32.80 6.87
C GLU A 508 -32.85 31.90 6.81
N GLY A 509 -31.80 32.37 6.13
CA GLY A 509 -30.50 31.69 6.06
C GLY A 509 -29.51 32.17 7.13
N TYR A 510 -28.39 31.47 7.28
CA TYR A 510 -27.35 31.77 8.28
C TYR A 510 -25.98 31.95 7.62
N VAL A 511 -25.16 32.82 8.21
CA VAL A 511 -23.77 33.07 7.81
C VAL A 511 -22.85 32.62 8.94
N TYR A 512 -21.93 31.72 8.61
CA TYR A 512 -20.90 31.22 9.51
C TYR A 512 -19.57 31.85 9.15
N PHE A 513 -18.77 32.15 10.17
CA PHE A 513 -17.41 32.65 10.01
C PHE A 513 -16.43 31.56 10.44
N TYR A 514 -15.71 30.98 9.48
CA TYR A 514 -14.69 29.97 9.75
C TYR A 514 -13.29 30.58 9.68
N LEU A 515 -12.38 30.10 10.52
CA LEU A 515 -10.94 30.37 10.40
C LEU A 515 -10.45 29.88 9.04
N ASN A 516 -9.72 30.73 8.33
CA ASN A 516 -9.18 30.42 7.02
C ASN A 516 -7.66 30.34 7.08
N PHE A 517 -7.11 29.24 6.56
CA PHE A 517 -5.68 28.99 6.48
C PHE A 517 -5.25 29.04 5.01
N SER A 518 -4.07 29.58 4.72
CA SER A 518 -3.59 29.63 3.33
C SER A 518 -3.24 28.22 2.81
N ASN A 519 -3.41 27.99 1.51
CA ASN A 519 -3.03 26.71 0.87
C ASN A 519 -1.52 26.57 0.63
N THR A 520 -0.70 27.34 1.34
CA THR A 520 0.77 27.27 1.30
C THR A 520 1.28 26.18 2.25
N SER A 521 2.53 25.74 2.11
CA SER A 521 3.17 24.82 3.07
C SER A 521 3.05 25.31 4.52
N GLU A 522 3.23 26.63 4.74
CA GLU A 522 3.12 27.23 6.07
C GLU A 522 1.68 27.23 6.60
N GLY A 523 0.70 27.54 5.74
CA GLY A 523 -0.72 27.52 6.12
C GLY A 523 -1.25 26.11 6.38
N ASN A 524 -0.81 25.12 5.60
CA ASN A 524 -1.07 23.70 5.82
C ASN A 524 -0.54 23.24 7.19
N ARG A 525 0.70 23.61 7.52
CA ARG A 525 1.30 23.37 8.84
C ARG A 525 0.50 24.06 9.94
N ALA A 526 0.17 25.34 9.76
CA ALA A 526 -0.59 26.13 10.72
C ALA A 526 -1.97 25.51 11.03
N ALA A 527 -2.69 25.01 10.02
CA ALA A 527 -3.98 24.34 10.22
C ALA A 527 -3.84 23.06 11.07
N SER A 528 -2.78 22.28 10.85
CA SER A 528 -2.48 21.07 11.64
C SER A 528 -2.11 21.44 13.08
N ASP A 529 -1.17 22.38 13.24
CA ASP A 529 -0.71 22.82 14.55
C ASP A 529 -1.87 23.42 15.35
N PHE A 530 -2.75 24.18 14.70
CA PHE A 530 -3.95 24.73 15.31
C PHE A 530 -4.82 23.62 15.91
N MET A 531 -5.26 22.65 15.10
CA MET A 531 -6.20 21.62 15.57
C MET A 531 -5.59 20.75 16.68
N TYR A 532 -4.31 20.40 16.54
CA TYR A 532 -3.61 19.65 17.58
C TYR A 532 -3.56 20.43 18.89
N ASN A 533 -3.17 21.70 18.85
CA ASN A 533 -3.13 22.54 20.05
C ASN A 533 -4.52 22.79 20.64
N TYR A 534 -5.51 23.06 19.79
CA TYR A 534 -6.90 23.29 20.16
C TYR A 534 -7.44 22.12 20.98
N TYR A 535 -7.21 20.89 20.49
CA TYR A 535 -7.76 19.70 21.11
C TYR A 535 -6.90 19.10 22.24
N MET A 536 -5.57 19.08 22.11
CA MET A 536 -4.70 18.40 23.08
C MET A 536 -4.21 19.32 24.22
N ASN A 537 -4.05 20.62 23.97
CA ASN A 537 -3.41 21.54 24.92
C ASN A 537 -4.41 22.42 25.70
N ASN A 538 -5.71 22.21 25.52
CA ASN A 538 -6.76 22.88 26.28
C ASN A 538 -7.73 21.85 26.90
N SER A 539 -7.59 21.59 28.20
CA SER A 539 -8.38 20.57 28.92
C SER A 539 -9.90 20.79 28.87
N THR A 540 -10.35 22.05 28.91
CA THR A 540 -11.78 22.40 28.82
C THR A 540 -12.32 22.11 27.42
N VAL A 541 -11.60 22.57 26.39
CA VAL A 541 -11.96 22.33 24.97
C VAL A 541 -11.95 20.83 24.68
N LYS A 542 -10.94 20.10 25.15
CA LYS A 542 -10.87 18.65 25.03
C LYS A 542 -12.10 17.96 25.60
N THR A 543 -12.46 18.30 26.84
CA THR A 543 -13.62 17.71 27.53
C THR A 543 -14.92 17.98 26.76
N ASN A 544 -15.09 19.21 26.26
CA ASN A 544 -16.26 19.58 25.47
C ASN A 544 -16.29 18.83 24.13
N LEU A 545 -15.17 18.79 23.40
CA LEU A 545 -15.10 18.11 22.11
C LEU A 545 -15.28 16.59 22.28
N ASP A 546 -14.72 15.98 23.31
CA ASP A 546 -14.93 14.56 23.61
C ASP A 546 -16.40 14.25 23.89
N LYS A 547 -17.11 15.14 24.60
CA LYS A 547 -18.56 15.04 24.78
C LYS A 547 -19.31 15.13 23.46
N TYR A 548 -18.93 16.04 22.55
CA TYR A 548 -19.52 16.11 21.22
C TYR A 548 -19.21 14.88 20.37
N LEU A 549 -17.98 14.36 20.40
CA LEU A 549 -17.58 13.14 19.68
C LEU A 549 -18.32 11.90 20.19
N SER A 550 -18.69 11.85 21.47
CA SER A 550 -19.47 10.74 22.05
C SER A 550 -20.84 10.56 21.37
N PHE A 551 -21.40 11.63 20.77
CA PHE A 551 -22.61 11.55 19.95
C PHE A 551 -22.41 10.72 18.67
N TYR A 552 -21.20 10.78 18.08
CA TYR A 552 -20.82 9.99 16.93
C TYR A 552 -20.36 8.58 17.31
N PHE A 553 -19.93 8.37 18.56
CA PHE A 553 -19.36 7.11 19.04
C PHE A 553 -19.96 6.65 20.38
N SER A 554 -21.29 6.56 20.46
CA SER A 554 -21.98 6.31 21.72
C SER A 554 -21.87 4.87 22.23
N ASN A 555 -21.46 3.92 21.37
CA ASN A 555 -21.28 2.50 21.72
C ASN A 555 -19.82 2.24 22.11
N THR A 556 -19.59 1.39 23.12
CA THR A 556 -18.25 0.92 23.55
C THR A 556 -17.44 0.25 22.44
N ASN A 557 -18.10 -0.24 21.38
CA ASN A 557 -17.45 -0.85 20.23
C ASN A 557 -17.32 0.09 19.02
N SER A 558 -17.78 1.34 19.13
CA SER A 558 -17.64 2.37 18.10
C SER A 558 -16.43 3.25 18.36
N GLY A 559 -15.94 3.96 17.35
CA GLY A 559 -14.75 4.79 17.48
C GLY A 559 -13.81 4.70 16.29
N ILE A 560 -12.64 5.31 16.45
CA ILE A 560 -11.54 5.30 15.50
C ILE A 560 -10.34 4.64 16.18
N LYS A 561 -10.01 3.43 15.77
CA LYS A 561 -8.91 2.65 16.32
C LYS A 561 -7.68 2.82 15.45
N VAL A 562 -6.64 3.42 16.01
CA VAL A 562 -5.33 3.61 15.38
C VAL A 562 -4.30 2.98 16.30
N LYS A 563 -3.36 2.20 15.76
CA LYS A 563 -2.28 1.64 16.58
C LYS A 563 -1.21 2.69 16.87
N ASP A 564 -0.31 2.40 17.82
CA ASP A 564 0.86 3.24 18.06
C ASP A 564 1.68 3.42 16.76
N MET A 565 2.09 4.67 16.50
CA MET A 565 2.90 5.06 15.33
C MET A 565 4.14 4.16 15.16
N LYS A 566 4.76 3.70 16.25
CA LYS A 566 5.96 2.84 16.22
C LYS A 566 5.71 1.44 15.67
N ASN A 567 4.45 1.00 15.65
CA ASN A 567 4.09 -0.34 15.17
C ASN A 567 3.82 -0.36 13.66
N TYR A 568 3.88 0.78 12.97
CA TYR A 568 3.79 0.85 11.51
C TYR A 568 5.15 0.59 10.88
N ILE A 569 5.16 -0.14 9.76
CA ILE A 569 6.35 -0.21 8.89
C ILE A 569 6.57 1.16 8.24
N ARG A 570 5.46 1.84 7.91
CA ARG A 570 5.45 3.21 7.37
C ARG A 570 4.21 3.95 7.83
N TYR A 571 4.39 5.18 8.30
CA TYR A 571 3.30 6.06 8.71
C TYR A 571 3.57 7.47 8.21
N VAL A 572 2.79 7.91 7.22
CA VAL A 572 2.90 9.25 6.61
C VAL A 572 1.54 9.90 6.59
N THR A 573 1.37 11.02 7.29
CA THR A 573 0.14 11.82 7.23
C THR A 573 0.47 13.30 7.08
N ASN A 574 -0.22 13.97 6.15
CA ASN A 574 -0.08 15.40 5.93
C ASN A 574 -0.91 16.19 6.95
N GLY A 575 -2.07 15.66 7.38
CA GLY A 575 -2.87 16.20 8.48
C GLY A 575 -2.81 15.36 9.75
N ASN A 576 -3.42 15.89 10.80
CA ASN A 576 -3.55 15.21 12.08
C ASN A 576 -4.48 14.00 11.98
N VAL A 577 -4.26 13.02 12.83
CA VAL A 577 -5.09 11.82 12.90
C VAL A 577 -5.84 11.79 14.23
N LEU A 578 -7.17 11.88 14.15
CA LEU A 578 -8.04 11.66 15.30
C LEU A 578 -8.19 10.16 15.57
N SER A 579 -8.03 9.78 16.83
CA SER A 579 -8.41 8.48 17.38
C SER A 579 -9.44 8.71 18.49
N TYR A 580 -10.37 7.78 18.65
CA TYR A 580 -11.44 7.91 19.63
C TYR A 580 -11.95 6.55 20.08
N GLU A 581 -11.98 6.32 21.39
CA GLU A 581 -12.62 5.15 22.00
C GLU A 581 -14.05 5.52 22.41
N GLY A 582 -15.05 4.82 21.85
CA GLY A 582 -16.46 5.09 22.09
C GLY A 582 -16.97 4.60 23.45
N GLY A 583 -18.09 5.15 23.91
CA GLY A 583 -18.71 4.85 25.20
C GLY A 583 -19.49 6.04 25.79
N GLU A 584 -20.16 5.85 26.93
CA GLU A 584 -20.87 6.93 27.60
C GLU A 584 -19.90 7.96 28.21
N ALA A 585 -20.03 9.22 27.79
CA ALA A 585 -19.37 10.36 28.41
C ALA A 585 -20.09 10.74 29.72
N ALA A 586 -19.83 10.02 30.80
CA ALA A 586 -20.28 10.43 32.13
C ALA A 586 -19.35 11.51 32.73
N GLU A 587 -19.88 12.44 33.52
CA GLU A 587 -19.05 13.34 34.34
C GLU A 587 -18.15 12.50 35.26
N GLY A 588 -16.85 12.47 34.99
CA GLY A 588 -15.88 11.63 35.71
C GLY A 588 -15.77 10.18 35.23
N GLY A 589 -16.42 9.80 34.12
CA GLY A 589 -16.30 8.48 33.50
C GLY A 589 -15.03 8.36 32.64
N THR A 590 -14.34 7.22 32.73
CA THR A 590 -13.08 6.94 32.02
C THR A 590 -13.25 6.36 30.62
N GLY A 591 -14.49 6.21 30.13
CA GLY A 591 -14.81 5.35 28.98
C GLY A 591 -14.64 5.99 27.59
N ALA A 592 -14.97 7.27 27.43
CA ALA A 592 -14.86 7.97 26.16
C ALA A 592 -13.58 8.82 26.14
N GLN A 593 -12.59 8.40 25.36
CA GLN A 593 -11.29 9.09 25.29
C GLN A 593 -10.89 9.26 23.82
N GLY A 594 -10.80 10.51 23.39
CA GLY A 594 -10.15 10.81 22.12
C GLY A 594 -8.70 11.23 22.32
N ASN A 595 -7.91 11.04 21.27
CA ASN A 595 -6.53 11.46 21.19
C ASN A 595 -6.22 11.89 19.76
N MET A 596 -5.32 12.85 19.61
CA MET A 596 -4.92 13.34 18.29
C MET A 596 -3.42 13.20 18.10
N THR A 597 -3.04 12.56 17.00
CA THR A 597 -1.65 12.41 16.59
C THR A 597 -1.31 13.50 15.59
N THR A 598 -0.17 14.17 15.79
CA THR A 598 0.33 15.20 14.89
C THR A 598 0.66 14.62 13.51
N ALA A 599 0.47 15.43 12.47
CA ALA A 599 0.96 15.13 11.12
C ALA A 599 2.47 14.84 11.11
N THR A 600 2.90 13.82 10.38
CA THR A 600 4.33 13.53 10.18
C THR A 600 4.95 14.35 9.05
N SER A 601 4.12 14.85 8.13
CA SER A 601 4.55 15.55 6.93
C SER A 601 3.60 16.72 6.62
N ALA A 602 3.34 17.54 7.64
CA ALA A 602 2.51 18.75 7.49
C ALA A 602 3.01 19.68 6.37
N GLU A 603 4.33 19.70 6.19
CA GLU A 603 5.03 20.24 5.03
C GLU A 603 5.54 19.07 4.18
N VAL A 604 5.07 19.00 2.94
CA VAL A 604 5.30 17.84 2.07
C VAL A 604 6.67 17.97 1.41
N SER A 605 7.53 16.95 1.56
CA SER A 605 8.82 16.92 0.88
C SER A 605 8.67 16.69 -0.63
N GLN A 606 9.64 17.15 -1.42
CA GLN A 606 9.66 16.91 -2.87
C GLN A 606 9.68 15.41 -3.24
N ALA A 607 10.33 14.57 -2.42
CA ALA A 607 10.32 13.12 -2.63
C ALA A 607 8.90 12.54 -2.46
N LEU A 608 8.19 12.98 -1.44
CA LEU A 608 6.81 12.55 -1.16
C LEU A 608 5.83 13.06 -2.22
N LEU A 609 6.00 14.30 -2.70
CA LEU A 609 5.23 14.84 -3.84
C LEU A 609 5.42 14.00 -5.11
N GLN A 610 6.67 13.61 -5.41
CA GLN A 610 6.97 12.79 -6.57
C GLN A 610 6.35 11.38 -6.46
N GLU A 611 6.37 10.79 -5.26
CA GLU A 611 5.72 9.52 -4.99
C GLU A 611 4.19 9.59 -5.19
N GLN A 612 3.53 10.63 -4.65
CA GLN A 612 2.09 10.87 -4.86
C GLN A 612 1.76 11.07 -6.35
N LYS A 613 2.61 11.78 -7.09
CA LYS A 613 2.49 11.94 -8.55
C LYS A 613 2.65 10.61 -9.28
N ASN A 614 3.56 9.75 -8.84
CA ASN A 614 3.73 8.42 -9.43
C ASN A 614 2.47 7.57 -9.28
N TYR A 615 1.84 7.54 -8.10
CA TYR A 615 0.58 6.81 -7.90
C TYR A 615 -0.54 7.35 -8.79
N GLN A 616 -0.63 8.67 -8.96
CA GLN A 616 -1.58 9.27 -9.88
C GLN A 616 -1.34 8.85 -11.33
N ASN A 617 -0.09 8.87 -11.78
CA ASN A 617 0.29 8.41 -13.11
C ASN A 617 0.02 6.89 -13.29
N MET A 618 0.22 6.07 -12.26
CA MET A 618 -0.13 4.65 -12.31
C MET A 618 -1.64 4.47 -12.50
N TRP A 619 -2.45 5.19 -11.71
CA TRP A 619 -3.90 5.15 -11.85
C TRP A 619 -4.38 5.65 -13.23
N TYR A 620 -3.73 6.69 -13.77
CA TYR A 620 -3.96 7.17 -15.14
C TYR A 620 -3.81 6.05 -16.18
N ALA A 621 -2.70 5.29 -16.11
CA ALA A 621 -2.40 4.20 -17.05
C ALA A 621 -3.31 2.99 -16.85
N LEU A 622 -3.62 2.66 -15.59
CA LEU A 622 -4.55 1.58 -15.25
C LEU A 622 -5.93 1.82 -15.85
N ASN A 623 -6.44 3.06 -15.78
CA ASN A 623 -7.74 3.43 -16.34
C ASN A 623 -7.82 3.41 -17.87
N ARG A 624 -6.69 3.24 -18.56
CA ARG A 624 -6.61 3.25 -20.03
C ARG A 624 -6.32 1.89 -20.61
N LYS A 625 -5.42 1.12 -20.00
CA LYS A 625 -4.99 -0.17 -20.55
C LYS A 625 -4.67 -1.20 -19.47
N MET A 626 -5.05 -0.99 -18.21
CA MET A 626 -4.74 -1.89 -17.10
C MET A 626 -3.22 -2.21 -16.97
N ILE A 627 -2.37 -1.26 -17.36
CA ILE A 627 -0.92 -1.30 -17.18
C ILE A 627 -0.48 -0.30 -16.12
N THR A 628 0.65 -0.58 -15.46
CA THR A 628 1.12 0.21 -14.31
C THR A 628 2.05 1.38 -14.69
N SER A 629 2.39 1.53 -15.97
CA SER A 629 3.37 2.52 -16.43
C SER A 629 2.78 3.37 -17.55
N VAL A 630 2.75 4.69 -17.35
CA VAL A 630 2.26 5.64 -18.36
C VAL A 630 3.13 5.62 -19.62
N ASP A 631 4.43 5.42 -19.47
CA ASP A 631 5.39 5.46 -20.58
C ASP A 631 5.21 4.30 -21.57
N LEU A 632 4.38 3.32 -21.22
CA LEU A 632 4.06 2.17 -22.06
C LEU A 632 2.76 2.37 -22.86
N LEU A 633 2.06 3.48 -22.68
CA LEU A 633 0.94 3.89 -23.52
C LEU A 633 1.45 4.41 -24.86
N ASN A 634 0.89 3.89 -25.94
CA ASN A 634 1.29 4.20 -27.31
C ASN A 634 0.39 5.29 -27.88
N LYS A 635 1.01 6.30 -28.51
CA LYS A 635 0.28 7.39 -29.18
C LYS A 635 -0.24 7.03 -30.57
N GLU A 636 0.31 5.98 -31.17
CA GLU A 636 -0.07 5.52 -32.51
C GLU A 636 -0.25 4.01 -32.54
N VAL A 637 -1.45 3.53 -32.24
CA VAL A 637 -1.85 2.13 -32.44
C VAL A 637 -2.72 2.04 -33.68
N LYS A 638 -2.34 1.20 -34.66
CA LYS A 638 -2.97 1.13 -35.99
C LYS A 638 -3.86 -0.11 -36.14
N ASP A 639 -5.02 0.07 -36.77
CA ASP A 639 -5.88 -1.05 -37.20
C ASP A 639 -5.44 -1.62 -38.56
N SER A 640 -6.19 -2.60 -39.06
CA SER A 640 -5.97 -3.19 -40.39
C SER A 640 -6.00 -2.17 -41.56
N ASP A 641 -6.72 -1.06 -41.40
CA ASP A 641 -6.87 0.00 -42.40
C ASP A 641 -5.82 1.11 -42.26
N GLY A 642 -4.96 1.01 -41.23
CA GLY A 642 -3.95 2.00 -40.88
C GLY A 642 -4.50 3.23 -40.14
N ILE A 643 -5.73 3.17 -39.63
CA ILE A 643 -6.32 4.22 -38.78
C ILE A 643 -5.69 4.10 -37.40
N THR A 644 -5.10 5.20 -36.93
CA THR A 644 -4.44 5.28 -35.63
C THR A 644 -5.40 5.70 -34.53
N HIS A 645 -5.21 5.17 -33.32
CA HIS A 645 -5.68 5.79 -32.09
C HIS A 645 -4.53 6.03 -31.09
N ASP A 646 -4.79 6.92 -30.14
CA ASP A 646 -3.87 7.30 -29.06
C ASP A 646 -4.36 6.72 -27.73
N GLU A 647 -3.57 5.83 -27.11
CA GLU A 647 -3.90 5.20 -25.82
C GLU A 647 -3.83 6.20 -24.65
N THR A 648 -3.25 7.39 -24.85
CA THR A 648 -3.19 8.46 -23.84
C THR A 648 -4.46 9.35 -23.85
N ASP A 649 -5.31 9.22 -24.86
CA ASP A 649 -6.56 9.98 -24.96
C ASP A 649 -7.50 9.67 -23.78
N SER A 650 -7.87 10.71 -23.03
CA SER A 650 -8.79 10.61 -21.89
C SER A 650 -10.23 10.22 -22.23
N SER A 651 -10.62 10.31 -23.51
CA SER A 651 -11.95 9.91 -23.95
C SER A 651 -12.09 8.39 -24.14
N ARG A 652 -10.97 7.64 -24.12
CA ARG A 652 -10.93 6.20 -24.34
C ARG A 652 -10.76 5.43 -23.04
N GLY A 653 -11.64 4.47 -22.80
CA GLY A 653 -11.57 3.55 -21.67
C GLY A 653 -10.66 2.34 -21.92
N VAL A 654 -10.62 1.42 -20.96
CA VAL A 654 -9.88 0.15 -21.10
C VAL A 654 -10.45 -0.69 -22.23
N PHE A 655 -11.79 -0.71 -22.38
CA PHE A 655 -12.41 -1.45 -23.47
C PHE A 655 -11.94 -0.91 -24.84
N ASP A 656 -11.95 0.41 -25.03
CA ASP A 656 -11.60 1.04 -26.31
C ASP A 656 -10.13 0.80 -26.72
N ASN A 657 -9.22 0.68 -25.75
CA ASN A 657 -7.79 0.46 -26.00
C ASN A 657 -7.43 -1.03 -26.08
N MET A 658 -8.29 -1.93 -25.63
CA MET A 658 -8.08 -3.38 -25.73
C MET A 658 -8.82 -4.01 -26.92
N VAL A 659 -10.06 -3.62 -27.15
CA VAL A 659 -10.97 -4.20 -28.14
C VAL A 659 -11.06 -3.29 -29.37
N ASN A 660 -10.80 -3.86 -30.54
CA ASN A 660 -11.07 -3.22 -31.82
C ASN A 660 -12.55 -3.41 -32.18
N GLU A 661 -13.38 -2.52 -31.62
CA GLU A 661 -14.84 -2.52 -31.80
C GLU A 661 -15.26 -2.51 -33.27
N LYS A 662 -14.55 -1.76 -34.12
CA LYS A 662 -14.81 -1.66 -35.55
C LYS A 662 -14.72 -3.03 -36.24
N GLU A 663 -13.61 -3.74 -36.05
CA GLU A 663 -13.39 -5.03 -36.70
C GLU A 663 -14.43 -6.07 -36.24
N MET A 664 -14.80 -6.04 -34.95
CA MET A 664 -15.87 -6.89 -34.41
C MET A 664 -17.23 -6.60 -35.06
N ILE A 665 -17.63 -5.33 -35.15
CA ILE A 665 -18.94 -4.96 -35.70
C ILE A 665 -19.03 -5.27 -37.19
N GLN A 666 -18.00 -4.94 -37.98
CA GLN A 666 -17.96 -5.26 -39.40
C GLN A 666 -18.09 -6.77 -39.63
N PHE A 667 -17.42 -7.57 -38.80
CA PHE A 667 -17.53 -9.02 -38.82
C PHE A 667 -18.97 -9.50 -38.55
N LEU A 668 -19.61 -8.98 -37.50
CA LEU A 668 -20.97 -9.34 -37.10
C LEU A 668 -22.02 -8.96 -38.15
N GLN A 669 -21.88 -7.79 -38.79
CA GLN A 669 -22.78 -7.36 -39.88
C GLN A 669 -22.74 -8.31 -41.09
N VAL A 670 -21.57 -8.91 -41.38
CA VAL A 670 -21.43 -9.85 -42.50
C VAL A 670 -21.93 -11.24 -42.15
N LYS A 671 -21.60 -11.75 -40.95
CA LYS A 671 -21.89 -13.15 -40.59
C LYS A 671 -23.26 -13.34 -39.93
N GLN A 672 -23.72 -12.36 -39.15
CA GLN A 672 -24.94 -12.44 -38.35
C GLN A 672 -25.71 -11.10 -38.36
N PRO A 673 -26.11 -10.57 -39.54
CA PRO A 673 -26.75 -9.25 -39.65
C PRO A 673 -28.07 -9.11 -38.85
N GLY A 674 -28.73 -10.22 -38.52
CA GLY A 674 -30.01 -10.21 -37.81
C GLY A 674 -29.89 -10.19 -36.28
N THR A 675 -28.95 -10.96 -35.72
CA THR A 675 -28.75 -11.07 -34.26
C THR A 675 -27.62 -10.18 -33.76
N LEU A 676 -26.66 -9.84 -34.61
CA LEU A 676 -25.42 -9.15 -34.26
C LEU A 676 -24.67 -9.81 -33.10
N GLU A 677 -24.78 -11.13 -33.01
CA GLU A 677 -24.13 -11.98 -32.01
C GLU A 677 -23.57 -13.22 -32.69
N PHE A 678 -22.34 -13.58 -32.36
CA PHE A 678 -21.68 -14.76 -32.89
C PHE A 678 -20.94 -15.53 -31.80
N THR A 679 -21.11 -16.86 -31.78
CA THR A 679 -20.43 -17.76 -30.84
C THR A 679 -19.31 -18.53 -31.55
N PHE A 680 -18.07 -18.30 -31.14
CA PHE A 680 -16.94 -19.15 -31.49
C PHE A 680 -16.95 -20.40 -30.61
N LYS A 681 -16.60 -21.55 -31.20
CA LYS A 681 -16.47 -22.82 -30.50
C LYS A 681 -15.07 -23.36 -30.73
N ALA A 682 -14.35 -23.61 -29.66
CA ALA A 682 -13.05 -24.28 -29.70
C ALA A 682 -13.19 -25.72 -30.19
N SER A 683 -12.05 -26.34 -30.50
CA SER A 683 -12.02 -27.72 -30.98
C SER A 683 -12.54 -28.70 -29.91
N ALA A 684 -12.85 -29.93 -30.32
CA ALA A 684 -13.20 -30.98 -29.35
C ALA A 684 -12.02 -31.33 -28.42
N GLU A 685 -10.77 -31.09 -28.86
CA GLU A 685 -9.55 -31.27 -28.05
C GLU A 685 -9.40 -30.16 -26.99
N ASP A 686 -10.05 -29.01 -27.22
CA ASP A 686 -10.13 -27.87 -26.30
C ASP A 686 -11.50 -27.79 -25.59
N ASP A 687 -12.10 -28.94 -25.30
CA ASP A 687 -13.35 -29.10 -24.53
C ASP A 687 -14.60 -28.39 -25.10
N SER A 688 -14.56 -27.96 -26.36
CA SER A 688 -15.62 -27.18 -27.01
C SER A 688 -16.01 -25.89 -26.26
N LEU A 689 -15.02 -25.26 -25.62
CA LEU A 689 -15.19 -23.97 -24.96
C LEU A 689 -15.69 -22.88 -25.92
N GLN A 690 -16.40 -21.89 -25.40
CA GLN A 690 -17.14 -20.91 -26.19
C GLN A 690 -16.71 -19.48 -25.91
N ALA A 691 -16.73 -18.65 -26.96
CA ALA A 691 -16.57 -17.21 -26.87
C ALA A 691 -17.71 -16.51 -27.61
N ILE A 692 -18.30 -15.49 -27.00
CA ILE A 692 -19.39 -14.71 -27.59
C ILE A 692 -18.89 -13.31 -27.93
N MET A 693 -19.17 -12.87 -29.16
CA MET A 693 -19.00 -11.49 -29.61
C MET A 693 -20.38 -10.92 -29.92
N ALA A 694 -20.76 -9.80 -29.30
CA ALA A 694 -22.08 -9.21 -29.46
C ALA A 694 -22.04 -7.68 -29.62
N HIS A 695 -22.75 -7.17 -30.63
CA HIS A 695 -23.03 -5.74 -30.76
C HIS A 695 -24.41 -5.44 -30.17
N ASN A 696 -24.47 -5.44 -28.85
CA ASN A 696 -25.70 -5.38 -28.07
C ASN A 696 -25.97 -4.02 -27.42
N GLY A 697 -25.08 -3.03 -27.64
CA GLY A 697 -25.31 -1.63 -27.29
C GLY A 697 -26.32 -0.94 -28.22
N GLU A 698 -26.60 0.34 -27.99
CA GLU A 698 -27.52 1.12 -28.81
C GLU A 698 -26.98 1.38 -30.22
N SER A 699 -25.76 1.93 -30.30
CA SER A 699 -25.05 2.15 -31.55
C SER A 699 -23.54 2.31 -31.30
N SER A 700 -22.76 2.19 -32.37
CA SER A 700 -21.32 2.39 -32.37
C SER A 700 -20.91 3.21 -33.58
N THR A 701 -20.06 4.23 -33.36
CA THR A 701 -19.53 5.09 -34.41
C THR A 701 -18.02 4.91 -34.50
N PHE A 702 -17.51 4.64 -35.70
CA PHE A 702 -16.09 4.47 -35.95
C PHE A 702 -15.69 4.93 -37.35
N LYS A 703 -14.40 5.22 -37.53
CA LYS A 703 -13.84 5.64 -38.81
C LYS A 703 -13.54 4.44 -39.70
N VAL A 704 -13.87 4.57 -40.99
CA VAL A 704 -13.55 3.61 -42.04
C VAL A 704 -12.78 4.30 -43.16
N LYS A 705 -11.85 3.58 -43.76
CA LYS A 705 -11.09 4.08 -44.90
C LYS A 705 -11.78 3.66 -46.19
N ASN A 706 -12.18 4.65 -46.98
CA ASN A 706 -12.83 4.45 -48.26
C ASN A 706 -11.83 3.98 -49.32
N ALA A 707 -12.33 3.43 -50.43
CA ALA A 707 -11.50 2.94 -51.53
C ALA A 707 -10.64 4.03 -52.20
N ASP A 708 -11.01 5.31 -52.04
CA ASP A 708 -10.26 6.48 -52.50
C ASP A 708 -9.18 6.96 -51.50
N GLY A 709 -9.04 6.29 -50.37
CA GLY A 709 -8.09 6.60 -49.31
C GLY A 709 -8.57 7.65 -48.29
N THR A 710 -9.79 8.20 -48.46
CA THR A 710 -10.39 9.13 -47.49
C THR A 710 -10.95 8.41 -46.27
N GLU A 711 -10.99 9.08 -45.11
CA GLU A 711 -11.65 8.57 -43.91
C GLU A 711 -13.09 9.10 -43.85
N SER A 712 -14.03 8.24 -43.46
CA SER A 712 -15.41 8.64 -43.16
C SER A 712 -15.89 7.99 -41.87
N GLU A 713 -16.77 8.66 -41.13
CA GLU A 713 -17.40 8.08 -39.95
C GLU A 713 -18.63 7.26 -40.36
N THR A 714 -18.72 6.05 -39.83
CA THR A 714 -19.87 5.16 -40.00
C THR A 714 -20.48 4.87 -38.64
N THR A 715 -21.80 4.95 -38.54
CA THR A 715 -22.55 4.57 -37.35
C THR A 715 -23.38 3.31 -37.65
N VAL A 716 -23.26 2.32 -36.78
CA VAL A 716 -24.00 1.06 -36.85
C VAL A 716 -24.88 0.94 -35.61
N ASN A 717 -26.15 0.58 -35.80
CA ASN A 717 -27.07 0.32 -34.70
C ASN A 717 -26.87 -1.10 -34.15
N GLY A 718 -26.85 -1.23 -32.84
CA GLY A 718 -26.82 -2.52 -32.15
C GLY A 718 -28.22 -2.98 -31.74
N THR A 719 -28.29 -4.06 -30.97
CA THR A 719 -29.59 -4.63 -30.55
C THR A 719 -30.22 -3.89 -29.36
N ASN A 720 -29.45 -3.06 -28.65
CA ASN A 720 -29.83 -2.37 -27.42
C ASN A 720 -30.49 -3.29 -26.37
N LYS A 721 -29.93 -4.49 -26.20
CA LYS A 721 -30.43 -5.51 -25.27
C LYS A 721 -29.28 -6.09 -24.46
N PRO A 722 -29.36 -6.12 -23.12
CA PRO A 722 -28.31 -6.72 -22.32
C PRO A 722 -28.08 -8.20 -22.66
N LEU A 723 -26.82 -8.63 -22.74
CA LEU A 723 -26.49 -10.04 -22.84
C LEU A 723 -26.64 -10.67 -21.45
N THR A 724 -27.51 -11.65 -21.31
CA THR A 724 -27.75 -12.35 -20.03
C THR A 724 -26.97 -13.65 -19.99
N ILE A 725 -26.04 -13.80 -19.03
CA ILE A 725 -25.26 -15.02 -18.82
C ILE A 725 -25.99 -15.90 -17.81
N THR A 726 -26.45 -17.04 -18.32
CA THR A 726 -27.17 -18.06 -17.55
C THR A 726 -26.23 -19.17 -17.08
N SER A 727 -26.67 -19.98 -16.11
CA SER A 727 -25.92 -21.17 -15.66
C SER A 727 -25.58 -22.13 -16.82
N ALA A 728 -26.48 -22.25 -17.81
CA ALA A 728 -26.26 -23.12 -18.97
C ALA A 728 -25.15 -22.59 -19.91
N MET A 729 -25.00 -21.27 -20.00
CA MET A 729 -23.93 -20.65 -20.77
C MET A 729 -22.58 -20.78 -20.05
N ALA A 730 -22.57 -20.55 -18.74
CA ALA A 730 -21.36 -20.57 -17.91
C ALA A 730 -20.59 -21.91 -17.94
N ASP A 731 -21.25 -23.03 -18.23
CA ASP A 731 -20.61 -24.34 -18.37
C ASP A 731 -19.48 -24.35 -19.42
N LYS A 732 -19.65 -23.63 -20.54
CA LYS A 732 -18.69 -23.63 -21.66
C LYS A 732 -18.17 -22.25 -22.06
N LEU A 733 -18.88 -21.18 -21.71
CA LEU A 733 -18.48 -19.82 -22.05
C LEU A 733 -17.26 -19.40 -21.23
N ARG A 734 -16.21 -18.92 -21.91
CA ARG A 734 -14.95 -18.45 -21.29
C ARG A 734 -14.54 -17.05 -21.69
N LEU A 735 -15.13 -16.51 -22.76
CA LEU A 735 -14.83 -15.17 -23.25
C LEU A 735 -16.10 -14.50 -23.76
N VAL A 736 -16.33 -13.27 -23.32
CA VAL A 736 -17.47 -12.44 -23.75
C VAL A 736 -16.94 -11.07 -24.14
N LEU A 737 -17.19 -10.64 -25.38
CA LEU A 737 -16.99 -9.26 -25.81
C LEU A 737 -18.33 -8.67 -26.23
N CYS A 738 -18.70 -7.55 -25.61
CA CYS A 738 -19.99 -6.89 -25.81
C CYS A 738 -19.81 -5.38 -25.94
N THR A 739 -20.52 -4.74 -26.88
CA THR A 739 -20.56 -3.28 -26.97
C THR A 739 -21.61 -2.65 -26.05
N GLY A 740 -22.46 -3.45 -25.42
CA GLY A 740 -23.52 -3.03 -24.51
C GLY A 740 -23.43 -3.72 -23.15
N ASP A 741 -24.54 -3.70 -22.42
CA ASP A 741 -24.61 -4.19 -21.04
C ASP A 741 -24.56 -5.72 -20.96
N VAL A 742 -24.03 -6.24 -19.85
CA VAL A 742 -24.02 -7.68 -19.53
C VAL A 742 -24.65 -7.89 -18.16
N VAL A 743 -25.50 -8.91 -18.04
CA VAL A 743 -26.16 -9.30 -16.78
C VAL A 743 -25.76 -10.74 -16.45
N ILE A 744 -25.26 -10.96 -15.24
CA ILE A 744 -25.01 -12.29 -14.70
C ILE A 744 -26.20 -12.67 -13.85
N GLU A 745 -26.89 -13.78 -14.17
CA GLU A 745 -28.05 -14.19 -13.39
C GLU A 745 -27.66 -14.55 -11.94
N PRO A 746 -28.61 -14.42 -10.98
CA PRO A 746 -28.37 -14.81 -9.59
C PRO A 746 -27.85 -16.25 -9.46
N GLY A 747 -26.86 -16.45 -8.60
CA GLY A 747 -26.23 -17.75 -8.32
C GLY A 747 -25.40 -18.33 -9.47
N VAL A 748 -25.18 -17.61 -10.57
CA VAL A 748 -24.33 -18.09 -11.67
C VAL A 748 -22.86 -17.96 -11.29
N HIS A 749 -22.13 -19.07 -11.39
CA HIS A 749 -20.68 -19.09 -11.31
C HIS A 749 -20.09 -19.09 -12.73
N PHE A 750 -19.47 -17.98 -13.12
CA PHE A 750 -18.83 -17.79 -14.41
C PHE A 750 -17.31 -17.82 -14.26
N GLN A 751 -16.66 -18.64 -15.08
CA GLN A 751 -15.21 -18.75 -15.16
C GLN A 751 -14.75 -18.21 -16.51
N GLY A 752 -13.86 -17.21 -16.54
CA GLY A 752 -13.35 -16.64 -17.79
C GLY A 752 -13.24 -15.13 -17.79
N ILE A 753 -13.41 -14.53 -18.98
CA ILE A 753 -13.22 -13.09 -19.22
C ILE A 753 -14.49 -12.49 -19.83
N ILE A 754 -14.92 -11.34 -19.29
CA ILE A 754 -16.02 -10.52 -19.79
C ILE A 754 -15.49 -9.11 -20.04
N MET A 755 -15.62 -8.65 -21.28
CA MET A 755 -15.35 -7.28 -21.69
C MET A 755 -16.61 -6.66 -22.24
N ALA A 756 -17.15 -5.69 -21.53
CA ALA A 756 -18.32 -4.93 -21.90
C ALA A 756 -17.94 -3.45 -21.99
N LYS A 757 -18.24 -2.84 -23.15
CA LYS A 757 -18.28 -1.37 -23.26
C LYS A 757 -19.43 -0.78 -22.44
N GLY A 758 -20.48 -1.57 -22.19
CA GLY A 758 -21.56 -1.23 -21.28
C GLY A 758 -21.22 -1.51 -19.81
N ARG A 759 -22.26 -1.55 -18.97
CA ARG A 759 -22.14 -1.90 -17.55
C ARG A 759 -22.28 -3.41 -17.36
N ILE A 760 -21.75 -3.91 -16.25
CA ILE A 760 -21.91 -5.29 -15.83
C ILE A 760 -22.75 -5.34 -14.56
N THR A 761 -23.86 -6.08 -14.61
CA THR A 761 -24.76 -6.27 -13.46
C THR A 761 -24.60 -7.68 -12.92
N LEU A 762 -24.28 -7.79 -11.64
CA LEU A 762 -24.09 -9.04 -10.93
C LEU A 762 -25.35 -9.34 -10.12
N GLY A 763 -26.08 -10.39 -10.50
CA GLY A 763 -27.17 -10.91 -9.69
C GLY A 763 -26.65 -11.42 -8.33
N SER A 764 -27.55 -11.49 -7.34
CA SER A 764 -27.18 -11.95 -6.00
C SER A 764 -26.57 -13.37 -6.02
N GLY A 765 -25.45 -13.56 -5.32
CA GLY A 765 -24.74 -14.84 -5.24
C GLY A 765 -23.98 -15.22 -6.52
N ALA A 766 -23.91 -14.33 -7.52
CA ALA A 766 -23.08 -14.55 -8.69
C ALA A 766 -21.59 -14.62 -8.31
N SER A 767 -20.83 -15.45 -9.01
CA SER A 767 -19.40 -15.62 -8.73
C SER A 767 -18.61 -15.55 -10.03
N LEU A 768 -17.58 -14.72 -10.06
CA LEU A 768 -16.70 -14.54 -11.21
C LEU A 768 -15.28 -14.99 -10.85
N GLU A 769 -14.73 -15.92 -11.63
CA GLU A 769 -13.39 -16.46 -11.41
C GLU A 769 -12.55 -16.40 -12.69
N SER A 770 -11.28 -16.05 -12.55
CA SER A 770 -10.36 -16.02 -13.70
C SER A 770 -10.04 -17.45 -14.11
N ALA A 771 -10.20 -17.74 -15.41
CA ALA A 771 -9.78 -19.00 -16.01
C ALA A 771 -8.78 -18.75 -17.15
N PRO A 772 -7.53 -18.33 -16.85
CA PRO A 772 -6.54 -17.87 -17.84
C PRO A 772 -6.32 -18.87 -18.97
N LEU A 773 -6.12 -20.15 -18.63
CA LEU A 773 -5.79 -21.20 -19.58
C LEU A 773 -6.97 -21.55 -20.48
N GLU A 774 -8.18 -21.59 -19.93
CA GLU A 774 -9.41 -21.92 -20.68
C GLU A 774 -9.83 -20.75 -21.58
N ALA A 775 -9.70 -19.52 -21.08
CA ALA A 775 -9.88 -18.31 -21.86
C ALA A 775 -8.87 -18.23 -23.03
N ALA A 776 -7.59 -18.56 -22.79
CA ALA A 776 -6.57 -18.55 -23.84
C ALA A 776 -6.81 -19.58 -24.96
N LYS A 777 -7.34 -20.76 -24.62
CA LYS A 777 -7.74 -21.79 -25.60
C LYS A 777 -8.82 -21.23 -26.53
N VAL A 778 -9.85 -20.60 -25.98
CA VAL A 778 -10.94 -20.06 -26.80
C VAL A 778 -10.55 -18.77 -27.53
N PHE A 779 -9.65 -17.96 -26.95
CA PHE A 779 -9.11 -16.76 -27.59
C PHE A 779 -8.41 -17.05 -28.93
N GLN A 780 -7.79 -18.24 -29.01
CA GLN A 780 -7.11 -18.75 -30.21
C GLN A 780 -7.99 -19.65 -31.08
N ALA A 781 -9.25 -19.90 -30.70
CA ALA A 781 -10.14 -20.76 -31.44
C ALA A 781 -10.40 -20.20 -32.84
N GLN A 782 -10.04 -20.99 -33.86
CA GLN A 782 -10.28 -20.65 -35.24
C GLN A 782 -11.72 -20.98 -35.63
N MET A 783 -12.31 -20.13 -36.48
CA MET A 783 -13.63 -20.40 -37.00
C MET A 783 -13.61 -21.55 -38.02
N ALA A 784 -14.55 -22.49 -37.91
CA ALA A 784 -14.61 -23.64 -38.81
C ALA A 784 -14.77 -23.27 -40.30
N SER A 785 -15.42 -22.14 -40.59
CA SER A 785 -15.62 -21.64 -41.95
C SER A 785 -14.53 -20.68 -42.46
N ASP A 786 -13.67 -20.18 -41.57
CA ASP A 786 -12.58 -19.26 -41.91
C ASP A 786 -11.43 -19.44 -40.91
N LYS A 787 -10.38 -20.17 -41.33
CA LYS A 787 -9.24 -20.52 -40.48
C LYS A 787 -8.40 -19.31 -40.05
N ASN A 788 -8.59 -18.14 -40.68
CA ASN A 788 -7.85 -16.93 -40.34
C ASN A 788 -8.57 -16.05 -39.32
N MET A 789 -9.83 -16.36 -38.98
CA MET A 789 -10.64 -15.57 -38.07
C MET A 789 -10.76 -16.25 -36.70
N SER A 790 -10.40 -15.52 -35.66
CA SER A 790 -10.43 -15.97 -34.26
C SER A 790 -10.75 -14.80 -33.33
N PRO A 791 -11.18 -15.02 -32.08
CA PRO A 791 -11.48 -13.92 -31.17
C PRO A 791 -10.37 -12.87 -31.01
N LYS A 792 -9.10 -13.28 -31.06
CA LYS A 792 -7.96 -12.35 -31.01
C LYS A 792 -7.96 -11.30 -32.13
N SER A 793 -8.60 -11.56 -33.27
CA SER A 793 -8.70 -10.61 -34.37
C SER A 793 -9.48 -9.36 -33.96
N PHE A 794 -10.29 -9.42 -32.91
CA PHE A 794 -11.06 -8.27 -32.41
C PHE A 794 -10.32 -7.47 -31.34
N PHE A 795 -9.03 -7.71 -31.13
CA PHE A 795 -8.21 -7.00 -30.14
C PHE A 795 -7.14 -6.17 -30.84
N TRP A 796 -6.87 -4.98 -30.30
CA TRP A 796 -5.71 -4.19 -30.69
C TRP A 796 -4.45 -4.98 -30.39
N GLU A 797 -3.61 -5.23 -31.39
CA GLU A 797 -2.41 -6.06 -31.25
C GLU A 797 -2.67 -7.49 -30.72
N GLY A 798 -3.83 -8.08 -31.05
CA GLY A 798 -4.28 -9.40 -30.57
C GLY A 798 -3.24 -10.53 -30.66
N ASP A 799 -2.38 -10.52 -31.68
CA ASP A 799 -1.30 -11.50 -31.86
C ASP A 799 -0.23 -11.46 -30.75
N LYS A 800 -0.10 -10.34 -30.04
CA LYS A 800 0.85 -10.20 -28.94
C LYS A 800 0.33 -10.75 -27.61
N TYR A 801 -0.97 -11.01 -27.48
CA TYR A 801 -1.60 -11.57 -26.27
C TYR A 801 -1.61 -13.10 -26.21
N VAL A 802 -0.99 -13.78 -27.19
CA VAL A 802 -1.00 -15.24 -27.30
C VAL A 802 0.00 -15.89 -26.34
N LEU A 803 -0.43 -16.96 -25.65
CA LEU A 803 0.44 -17.82 -24.82
C LEU A 803 1.62 -18.34 -25.66
N GLY A 804 2.84 -17.90 -25.32
CA GLY A 804 4.08 -18.30 -26.00
C GLY A 804 5.00 -17.16 -26.43
N ASN A 805 4.55 -15.89 -26.32
CA ASN A 805 5.36 -14.71 -26.68
C ASN A 805 5.90 -13.88 -25.50
N SER A 806 5.73 -14.34 -24.25
CA SER A 806 6.52 -13.82 -23.14
C SER A 806 7.96 -14.25 -23.38
N ASN A 807 8.81 -13.34 -23.87
CA ASN A 807 10.24 -13.52 -24.01
C ASN A 807 10.85 -13.91 -22.66
N THR A 808 10.88 -15.21 -22.35
CA THR A 808 12.01 -15.79 -21.62
C THR A 808 13.20 -15.60 -22.54
N SER A 809 13.99 -14.56 -22.29
CA SER A 809 15.32 -14.46 -22.84
C SER A 809 16.07 -15.73 -22.45
N ASN A 810 16.26 -16.60 -23.44
CA ASN A 810 17.07 -17.79 -23.33
C ASN A 810 18.50 -17.40 -22.94
N GLU A 811 18.87 -17.57 -21.67
CA GLU A 811 20.21 -18.02 -21.29
C GLU A 811 20.11 -19.04 -20.13
N SER A 812 20.08 -20.30 -20.56
CA SER A 812 20.74 -21.47 -19.97
C SER A 812 20.69 -21.73 -18.46
N THR A 813 20.07 -22.87 -18.14
CA THR A 813 20.49 -23.89 -17.15
C THR A 813 20.81 -23.42 -15.72
N ASP A 814 19.92 -23.71 -14.77
CA ASP A 814 20.07 -24.86 -13.87
C ASP A 814 18.82 -25.01 -12.95
N SER A 815 18.43 -26.26 -12.74
CA SER A 815 17.57 -26.84 -11.69
C SER A 815 16.38 -26.04 -11.11
N GLY A 816 15.18 -26.57 -11.37
CA GLY A 816 13.96 -26.19 -10.69
C GLY A 816 14.02 -26.32 -9.17
N ARG A 817 14.06 -25.16 -8.51
CA ARG A 817 13.46 -24.88 -7.21
C ARG A 817 13.00 -23.42 -7.25
N VAL A 818 11.69 -23.21 -7.35
CA VAL A 818 11.08 -21.95 -6.92
C VAL A 818 11.22 -21.94 -5.40
N LEU A 819 12.17 -21.16 -4.89
CA LEU A 819 12.36 -20.94 -3.46
C LEU A 819 11.60 -19.66 -3.11
N ASP A 820 10.33 -19.82 -2.70
CA ASP A 820 9.39 -18.76 -2.30
C ASP A 820 9.71 -18.13 -0.91
N THR A 821 10.97 -18.15 -0.49
CA THR A 821 11.40 -17.49 0.75
C THR A 821 12.81 -16.94 0.57
N TYR A 822 12.95 -15.61 0.60
CA TYR A 822 14.23 -14.93 0.68
C TYR A 822 14.90 -15.28 2.01
N ASP A 823 15.91 -16.15 1.99
CA ASP A 823 16.71 -16.43 3.18
C ASP A 823 17.90 -15.46 3.25
N LEU A 824 17.77 -14.41 4.05
CA LEU A 824 18.85 -13.47 4.34
C LEU A 824 20.07 -14.20 4.93
N ALA A 825 19.91 -15.41 5.48
CA ALA A 825 21.01 -16.21 6.01
C ALA A 825 22.02 -16.66 4.96
N ASP A 826 21.59 -16.78 3.69
CA ASP A 826 22.45 -17.15 2.56
C ASP A 826 23.26 -15.96 2.02
N CYS A 827 22.90 -14.72 2.41
CA CYS A 827 23.62 -13.52 2.01
C CYS A 827 24.85 -13.22 2.88
N VAL A 828 25.04 -13.88 4.02
CA VAL A 828 26.21 -13.68 4.89
C VAL A 828 27.01 -14.96 5.02
N THR A 829 28.20 -14.98 4.44
CA THR A 829 29.08 -16.17 4.39
C THR A 829 30.44 -15.90 5.02
N TYR A 830 30.99 -16.92 5.68
CA TYR A 830 32.33 -16.87 6.25
C TYR A 830 33.38 -17.30 5.21
N GLU A 831 34.47 -16.54 5.11
CA GLU A 831 35.64 -16.88 4.32
C GLU A 831 36.88 -16.99 5.24
N ASN A 832 37.82 -17.87 4.89
CA ASN A 832 39.10 -18.01 5.60
C ASN A 832 39.01 -18.31 7.12
N TRP A 833 37.99 -19.05 7.54
CA TRP A 833 37.78 -19.43 8.94
C TRP A 833 38.96 -20.19 9.55
N ARG A 834 39.50 -19.69 10.67
CA ARG A 834 40.58 -20.32 11.44
C ARG A 834 40.27 -20.27 12.93
N LYS A 835 40.61 -21.35 13.64
CA LYS A 835 40.51 -21.45 15.11
C LYS A 835 41.90 -21.68 15.67
N GLU A 836 42.29 -20.90 16.68
CA GLU A 836 43.57 -21.00 17.39
C GLU A 836 43.36 -21.08 18.91
#